data_AF-A0A6I4TBR2-F1
#
_entry.id   AF-A0A6I4TBR2-F1
#
_cell.length_a   1.000
_cell.length_b   1.000
_cell.length_c   1.000
_cell.angle_alpha   90.00
_cell.angle_beta   90.00
_cell.angle_gamma   90.00
#
_symmetry.space_group_name_H-M   'P 1'
#
loop_
_entity.id
_entity.type
_entity.pdbx_description
1 polymer ?
#
loop_
_entity_poly.entity_id
_entity_poly.type
_entity_poly.pdbx_seq_one_letter_code
_entity_poly.pdbx_strand_id
1 'polypeptide(L)'
;MRRAISCLALLLATAACTTTRDAPPASAERMVAPILTTPDAVDSSTFARPQEARVTHVDLDLTLDFARKALAGSAALDILARPDASQIVLDTDGLKIDRVTDAAGNALPFTVGRAVEGKGAPLTVTIGNTRRIIVTYTANPQADALQWLSPQQTAGKQHPFLFSQGQAILNRSWIPTQDSPGIRQTWTARIVAPQPLDVVMSGIRQGEPEVLADGRRAFRFAMDKPVAPYLIAIAAGDIDFNPIGPRTGVWAEPAVLARAAAEVADTEKMVVEAEKLYGPYHWGRYDMIVLPPSFPYGGMENPVMTFLTPTFIAGDRSLTGLVAHELAHSWSGNLVTNAVWGDSWLNEGVTSYFENRIIEEIYGEKRAEQEAALSFAEIEKTLAEVGNSAPGTALHHPDGTEGAGSAIVYDKGAAFLRTLEHAVGRERFDAWLRQWFDRHAFQPATSAMILADMETRLARSPAEAQSLRLREWIYSPGLPANVLRPDPAAFDAVDQAAADYASKRSAVTSTPAGMRTTTPAAWRSWSSAERQRFLAKIPRELSTAELRLLDERLGLSTTGNNEELFLWLQLALENRYEPAVPLAERFLTEVGRRKFVAPLFQTLMDEGAWGQPIARRIYTKTRPGYHAVTRGTVDGIVLKKG
;
A
#
# COMPACT_ATOMS: atom_id res chain seq x y z
N MET A 1 17.57 52.96 -47.47
CA MET A 1 18.10 52.52 -46.16
C MET A 1 17.21 53.08 -45.06
N ARG A 2 16.81 52.21 -44.13
CA ARG A 2 16.24 52.46 -42.78
C ARG A 2 15.03 53.40 -42.67
N ARG A 3 13.84 52.77 -42.57
CA ARG A 3 12.60 53.38 -42.06
C ARG A 3 12.61 53.29 -40.53
N ALA A 4 12.39 54.43 -39.87
CA ALA A 4 11.98 54.52 -38.48
C ALA A 4 10.86 55.56 -38.42
N ILE A 5 9.63 55.13 -38.17
CA ILE A 5 8.53 56.01 -37.78
C ILE A 5 7.68 55.26 -36.77
N SER A 6 7.76 55.72 -35.52
CA SER A 6 6.79 55.49 -34.46
C SER A 6 5.41 56.01 -34.88
N CYS A 7 4.34 55.27 -34.62
CA CYS A 7 3.02 55.86 -34.42
C CYS A 7 2.16 54.98 -33.50
N LEU A 8 1.75 55.61 -32.41
CA LEU A 8 0.69 55.25 -31.47
C LEU A 8 -0.65 55.22 -32.22
N ALA A 9 -1.47 54.19 -32.03
CA ALA A 9 -2.87 54.21 -32.44
C ALA A 9 -3.73 53.42 -31.44
N LEU A 10 -4.59 54.15 -30.72
CA LEU A 10 -5.78 53.63 -30.04
C LEU A 10 -6.67 52.91 -31.06
N LEU A 11 -7.20 51.74 -30.70
CA LEU A 11 -8.39 51.18 -31.33
C LEU A 11 -9.33 50.61 -30.25
N LEU A 12 -10.57 51.07 -30.33
CA LEU A 12 -11.69 50.78 -29.44
C LEU A 12 -12.02 49.29 -29.41
N ALA A 13 -12.16 48.72 -28.21
CA ALA A 13 -12.82 47.43 -28.01
C ALA A 13 -14.31 47.68 -27.75
N THR A 14 -15.14 47.39 -28.75
CA THR A 14 -16.60 47.28 -28.60
C THR A 14 -16.92 45.94 -27.94
N ALA A 15 -17.58 46.00 -26.77
CA ALA A 15 -18.18 44.87 -26.10
C ALA A 15 -19.34 44.32 -26.95
N ALA A 16 -19.29 43.02 -27.27
CA ALA A 16 -20.44 42.25 -27.72
C ALA A 16 -20.63 41.08 -26.75
N CYS A 17 -21.64 41.20 -25.89
CA CYS A 17 -22.14 40.10 -25.07
C CYS A 17 -22.83 39.08 -25.98
N THR A 18 -22.23 37.91 -26.14
CA THR A 18 -22.96 36.69 -26.52
C THR A 18 -22.85 35.70 -25.39
N THR A 19 -23.89 35.63 -24.58
CA THR A 19 -24.14 34.56 -23.62
C THR A 19 -24.55 33.31 -24.39
N THR A 20 -23.58 32.54 -24.87
CA THR A 20 -23.80 31.13 -25.16
C THR A 20 -23.80 30.40 -23.82
N ARG A 21 -24.99 29.94 -23.41
CA ARG A 21 -25.08 28.87 -22.41
C ARG A 21 -24.35 27.68 -23.00
N ASP A 22 -23.13 27.42 -22.52
CA ASP A 22 -22.43 26.18 -22.82
C ASP A 22 -23.33 25.04 -22.34
N ALA A 23 -23.85 24.28 -23.30
CA ALA A 23 -24.36 22.96 -23.00
C ALA A 23 -23.21 22.18 -22.33
N PRO A 24 -23.48 21.39 -21.27
CA PRO A 24 -22.43 20.54 -20.70
C PRO A 24 -21.83 19.71 -21.84
N PRO A 25 -20.49 19.56 -21.90
CA PRO A 25 -19.86 18.76 -22.93
C PRO A 25 -20.55 17.39 -22.97
N ALA A 26 -20.88 16.91 -24.18
CA ALA A 26 -21.40 15.57 -24.37
C ALA A 26 -20.52 14.61 -23.56
N SER A 27 -21.10 13.92 -22.57
CA SER A 27 -20.33 13.07 -21.66
C SER A 27 -19.56 12.08 -22.50
N ALA A 28 -18.22 12.13 -22.45
CA ALA A 28 -17.39 11.10 -23.06
C ALA A 28 -17.91 9.72 -22.61
N GLU A 29 -18.04 8.79 -23.54
CA GLU A 29 -18.51 7.44 -23.23
C GLU A 29 -17.60 6.83 -22.15
N ARG A 30 -18.18 6.37 -21.03
CA ARG A 30 -17.40 5.87 -19.91
C ARG A 30 -16.68 4.59 -20.30
N MET A 31 -15.41 4.46 -19.90
CA MET A 31 -14.66 3.23 -20.10
C MET A 31 -15.27 2.09 -19.26
N VAL A 32 -15.61 0.98 -19.92
CA VAL A 32 -16.12 -0.23 -19.27
C VAL A 32 -15.09 -1.35 -19.46
N ALA A 33 -14.55 -1.86 -18.35
CA ALA A 33 -13.62 -2.97 -18.39
C ALA A 33 -14.31 -4.28 -18.82
N PRO A 34 -13.61 -5.17 -19.54
CA PRO A 34 -14.08 -6.53 -19.76
C PRO A 34 -14.07 -7.32 -18.44
N ILE A 35 -14.82 -8.43 -18.43
CA ILE A 35 -14.68 -9.47 -17.41
C ILE A 35 -14.06 -10.71 -18.06
N LEU A 36 -13.32 -11.47 -17.27
CA LEU A 36 -12.87 -12.79 -17.66
C LEU A 36 -13.94 -13.83 -17.33
N THR A 37 -14.13 -14.79 -18.23
CA THR A 37 -15.14 -15.85 -18.11
C THR A 37 -14.53 -17.24 -18.04
N THR A 38 -13.20 -17.32 -18.03
CA THR A 38 -12.47 -18.58 -17.89
C THR A 38 -12.61 -19.11 -16.45
N PRO A 39 -12.55 -20.43 -16.23
CA PRO A 39 -12.75 -21.01 -14.91
C PRO A 39 -11.76 -20.51 -13.84
N ASP A 40 -10.53 -20.18 -14.22
CA ASP A 40 -9.47 -19.64 -13.36
C ASP A 40 -9.70 -18.18 -12.93
N ALA A 41 -10.65 -17.48 -13.55
CA ALA A 41 -11.05 -16.12 -13.19
C ALA A 41 -12.31 -16.05 -12.31
N VAL A 42 -12.85 -17.20 -11.88
CA VAL A 42 -14.02 -17.25 -11.01
C VAL A 42 -13.60 -16.96 -9.56
N ASP A 43 -13.90 -15.75 -9.09
CA ASP A 43 -13.54 -15.32 -7.74
C ASP A 43 -14.48 -15.91 -6.67
N SER A 44 -13.94 -16.79 -5.83
CA SER A 44 -14.64 -17.41 -4.70
C SER A 44 -14.92 -16.42 -3.55
N SER A 45 -14.31 -15.24 -3.56
CA SER A 45 -14.39 -14.22 -2.50
C SER A 45 -15.57 -13.26 -2.66
N THR A 46 -16.31 -13.33 -3.78
CA THR A 46 -17.51 -12.51 -4.04
C THR A 46 -18.77 -13.36 -4.20
N PHE A 47 -19.94 -12.80 -3.89
CA PHE A 47 -21.24 -13.37 -4.23
C PHE A 47 -21.74 -12.93 -5.61
N ALA A 48 -21.06 -11.98 -6.23
CA ALA A 48 -21.41 -11.43 -7.53
C ALA A 48 -21.42 -12.50 -8.61
N ARG A 49 -22.29 -12.30 -9.61
CA ARG A 49 -22.36 -13.11 -10.83
C ARG A 49 -22.15 -12.21 -12.04
N PRO A 50 -20.91 -11.73 -12.28
CA PRO A 50 -20.66 -10.65 -13.25
C PRO A 50 -21.01 -11.00 -14.70
N GLN A 51 -21.11 -12.30 -15.02
CA GLN A 51 -21.54 -12.83 -16.31
C GLN A 51 -23.05 -12.69 -16.53
N GLU A 52 -23.84 -12.55 -15.45
CA GLU A 52 -25.28 -12.28 -15.49
C GLU A 52 -25.54 -10.77 -15.49
N ALA A 53 -25.05 -10.09 -14.45
CA ALA A 53 -25.18 -8.65 -14.27
C ALA A 53 -23.98 -8.13 -13.48
N ARG A 54 -23.40 -7.02 -13.94
CA ARG A 54 -22.27 -6.38 -13.28
C ARG A 54 -22.35 -4.87 -13.18
N VAL A 55 -21.79 -4.34 -12.10
CA VAL A 55 -21.61 -2.90 -11.91
C VAL A 55 -20.49 -2.40 -12.83
N THR A 56 -20.70 -1.26 -13.49
CA THR A 56 -19.68 -0.60 -14.35
C THR A 56 -19.32 0.80 -13.86
N HIS A 57 -20.22 1.44 -13.10
CA HIS A 57 -19.98 2.72 -12.46
C HIS A 57 -20.65 2.80 -11.09
N VAL A 58 -19.99 3.46 -10.13
CA VAL A 58 -20.51 3.77 -8.79
C VAL A 58 -20.51 5.29 -8.59
N ASP A 59 -21.65 5.85 -8.22
CA ASP A 59 -21.80 7.25 -7.84
C ASP A 59 -22.21 7.31 -6.35
N LEU A 60 -21.27 7.75 -5.51
CA LEU A 60 -21.40 7.81 -4.06
C LEU A 60 -21.84 9.21 -3.64
N ASP A 61 -22.89 9.33 -2.81
CA ASP A 61 -23.21 10.56 -2.08
C ASP A 61 -23.32 10.22 -0.60
N LEU A 62 -22.29 10.57 0.17
CA LEU A 62 -22.08 10.06 1.53
C LEU A 62 -21.76 11.19 2.50
N THR A 63 -22.22 11.04 3.73
CA THR A 63 -21.92 11.94 4.84
C THR A 63 -21.11 11.22 5.90
N LEU A 64 -20.04 11.85 6.37
CA LEU A 64 -19.23 11.41 7.50
C LEU A 64 -19.77 11.99 8.82
N ASP A 65 -20.18 11.12 9.74
CA ASP A 65 -20.57 11.48 11.11
C ASP A 65 -19.55 10.92 12.09
N PHE A 66 -18.55 11.75 12.45
CA PHE A 66 -17.50 11.39 13.39
C PHE A 66 -18.01 11.16 14.83
N ALA A 67 -19.13 11.78 15.22
CA ALA A 67 -19.68 11.60 16.55
C ALA A 67 -20.30 10.22 16.71
N ARG A 68 -21.00 9.74 15.67
CA ARG A 68 -21.59 8.40 15.63
C ARG A 68 -20.68 7.32 15.04
N LYS A 69 -19.52 7.72 14.49
CA LYS A 69 -18.64 6.86 13.67
C LYS A 69 -19.43 6.18 12.54
N ALA A 70 -20.25 6.97 11.84
CA ALA A 70 -21.14 6.48 10.81
C ALA A 70 -20.84 7.13 9.47
N LEU A 71 -20.94 6.33 8.42
CA LEU A 71 -20.94 6.77 7.02
C LEU A 71 -22.30 6.36 6.43
N ALA A 72 -23.05 7.33 5.93
CA ALA A 72 -24.41 7.09 5.44
C ALA A 72 -24.74 7.94 4.22
N GLY A 73 -25.63 7.43 3.37
CA GLY A 73 -26.08 8.12 2.17
C GLY A 73 -26.55 7.14 1.11
N SER A 74 -26.08 7.31 -0.13
CA SER A 74 -26.46 6.44 -1.24
C SER A 74 -25.30 6.06 -2.15
N ALA A 75 -25.42 4.89 -2.78
CA ALA A 75 -24.62 4.47 -3.90
C ALA A 75 -25.55 4.22 -5.11
N ALA A 76 -25.37 4.98 -6.18
CA ALA A 76 -26.03 4.75 -7.45
C ALA A 76 -25.11 3.91 -8.36
N LEU A 77 -25.60 2.78 -8.82
CA LEU A 77 -24.83 1.78 -9.56
C LEU A 77 -25.35 1.68 -10.99
N ASP A 78 -24.49 1.94 -11.98
CA ASP A 78 -24.78 1.63 -13.38
C ASP A 78 -24.44 0.16 -13.64
N ILE A 79 -25.34 -0.55 -14.32
CA ILE A 79 -25.31 -2.00 -14.47
C ILE A 79 -25.30 -2.39 -15.94
N LEU A 80 -24.33 -3.21 -16.32
CA LEU A 80 -24.40 -4.00 -17.54
C LEU A 80 -24.92 -5.39 -17.21
N ALA A 81 -26.03 -5.78 -17.83
CA ALA A 81 -26.68 -7.06 -17.58
C ALA A 81 -27.07 -7.74 -18.88
N ARG A 82 -27.08 -9.08 -18.88
CA ARG A 82 -27.66 -9.86 -19.97
C ARG A 82 -29.13 -9.46 -20.19
N PRO A 83 -29.66 -9.61 -21.42
CA PRO A 83 -31.07 -9.29 -21.69
C PRO A 83 -32.07 -10.04 -20.80
N ASP A 84 -31.74 -11.27 -20.39
CA ASP A 84 -32.56 -12.15 -19.56
C ASP A 84 -32.24 -12.07 -18.05
N ALA A 85 -31.23 -11.29 -17.65
CA ALA A 85 -30.89 -11.11 -16.25
C ALA A 85 -31.93 -10.21 -15.56
N SER A 86 -32.61 -10.77 -14.57
CA SER A 86 -33.63 -10.06 -13.77
C SER A 86 -33.11 -9.59 -12.42
N GLN A 87 -31.90 -10.00 -12.03
CA GLN A 87 -31.29 -9.72 -10.74
C GLN A 87 -29.83 -9.30 -10.88
N ILE A 88 -29.37 -8.53 -9.89
CA ILE A 88 -27.95 -8.33 -9.60
C ILE A 88 -27.69 -8.76 -8.16
N VAL A 89 -26.50 -9.33 -7.91
CA VAL A 89 -26.01 -9.64 -6.57
C VAL A 89 -24.80 -8.77 -6.28
N LEU A 90 -24.86 -8.06 -5.16
CA LEU A 90 -23.80 -7.24 -4.60
C LEU A 90 -23.23 -7.90 -3.35
N ASP A 91 -22.00 -7.54 -2.99
CA ASP A 91 -21.38 -7.89 -1.73
C ASP A 91 -21.68 -6.82 -0.68
N THR A 92 -22.00 -7.25 0.54
CA THR A 92 -22.20 -6.37 1.68
C THR A 92 -21.62 -7.01 2.93
N ASP A 93 -21.13 -6.21 3.88
CA ASP A 93 -20.78 -6.70 5.20
C ASP A 93 -21.23 -5.74 6.29
N GLY A 94 -22.24 -6.15 7.06
CA GLY A 94 -22.81 -5.32 8.13
C GLY A 94 -23.55 -4.05 7.67
N LEU A 95 -23.75 -3.83 6.36
CA LEU A 95 -24.48 -2.67 5.85
C LEU A 95 -25.96 -2.70 6.26
N LYS A 96 -26.47 -1.57 6.76
CA LYS A 96 -27.91 -1.37 6.96
C LYS A 96 -28.50 -0.79 5.67
N ILE A 97 -29.22 -1.63 4.91
CA ILE A 97 -29.90 -1.21 3.68
C ILE A 97 -31.28 -0.64 4.03
N ASP A 98 -31.49 0.64 3.77
CA ASP A 98 -32.77 1.32 4.06
C ASP A 98 -33.76 1.19 2.89
N ARG A 99 -33.28 1.37 1.66
CA ARG A 99 -34.10 1.27 0.45
C ARG A 99 -33.24 1.03 -0.79
N VAL A 100 -33.78 0.30 -1.77
CA VAL A 100 -33.25 0.22 -3.13
C VAL A 100 -34.29 0.74 -4.12
N THR A 101 -33.91 1.62 -5.04
CA THR A 101 -34.79 2.15 -6.08
C THR A 101 -34.16 2.07 -7.47
N ASP A 102 -34.96 2.20 -8.51
CA ASP A 102 -34.48 2.54 -9.85
C ASP A 102 -34.17 4.05 -9.97
N ALA A 103 -33.73 4.48 -11.15
CA ALA A 103 -33.44 5.90 -11.44
C ALA A 103 -34.67 6.81 -11.44
N ALA A 104 -35.88 6.27 -11.57
CA ALA A 104 -37.13 7.02 -11.48
C ALA A 104 -37.67 7.11 -10.03
N GLY A 105 -36.99 6.46 -9.07
CA GLY A 105 -37.38 6.42 -7.67
C GLY A 105 -38.37 5.32 -7.31
N ASN A 106 -38.69 4.40 -8.23
CA ASN A 106 -39.55 3.26 -7.93
C ASN A 106 -38.80 2.26 -7.04
N ALA A 107 -39.46 1.75 -6.00
CA ALA A 107 -38.87 0.77 -5.11
C ALA A 107 -38.59 -0.56 -5.83
N LEU A 108 -37.40 -1.11 -5.62
CA LEU A 108 -37.00 -2.42 -6.15
C LEU A 108 -36.99 -3.46 -5.02
N PRO A 109 -37.56 -4.67 -5.23
CA PRO A 109 -37.43 -5.76 -4.27
C PRO A 109 -35.96 -6.15 -4.07
N PHE A 110 -35.55 -6.31 -2.82
CA PHE A 110 -34.22 -6.80 -2.49
C PHE A 110 -34.26 -7.76 -1.30
N THR A 111 -33.19 -8.54 -1.14
CA THR A 111 -33.00 -9.42 0.01
C THR A 111 -31.53 -9.44 0.39
N VAL A 112 -31.24 -9.23 1.68
CA VAL A 112 -29.92 -9.51 2.26
C VAL A 112 -29.92 -10.96 2.71
N GLY A 113 -29.04 -11.76 2.12
CA GLY A 113 -28.94 -13.18 2.40
C GLY A 113 -28.22 -13.49 3.72
N ARG A 114 -27.92 -14.77 3.94
CA ARG A 114 -27.17 -15.22 5.10
C ARG A 114 -25.71 -14.77 4.99
N ALA A 115 -25.18 -14.23 6.09
CA ALA A 115 -23.76 -13.91 6.19
C ALA A 115 -22.89 -15.19 6.20
N VAL A 116 -21.78 -15.12 5.48
CA VAL A 116 -20.69 -16.10 5.46
C VAL A 116 -19.48 -15.45 6.13
N GLU A 117 -18.91 -16.14 7.11
CA GLU A 117 -17.75 -15.66 7.85
C GLU A 117 -16.59 -15.32 6.89
N GLY A 118 -15.95 -14.16 7.11
CA GLY A 118 -14.87 -13.66 6.27
C GLY A 118 -15.30 -13.14 4.88
N LYS A 119 -16.57 -13.27 4.48
CA LYS A 119 -17.08 -12.86 3.16
C LYS A 119 -18.24 -11.86 3.22
N GLY A 120 -18.98 -11.80 4.32
CA GLY A 120 -20.16 -10.95 4.47
C GLY A 120 -21.43 -11.61 3.93
N ALA A 121 -22.42 -10.83 3.49
CA ALA A 121 -23.72 -11.30 3.02
C ALA A 121 -24.03 -10.80 1.59
N PRO A 122 -24.70 -11.61 0.75
CA PRO A 122 -25.15 -11.17 -0.56
C PRO A 122 -26.36 -10.25 -0.45
N LEU A 123 -26.33 -9.12 -1.16
CA LEU A 123 -27.50 -8.28 -1.41
C LEU A 123 -28.02 -8.56 -2.82
N THR A 124 -29.12 -9.29 -2.93
CA THR A 124 -29.77 -9.61 -4.20
C THR A 124 -30.86 -8.58 -4.47
N VAL A 125 -30.80 -7.88 -5.60
CA VAL A 125 -31.78 -6.87 -6.03
C VAL A 125 -32.46 -7.35 -7.31
N THR A 126 -33.79 -7.33 -7.34
CA THR A 126 -34.57 -7.58 -8.56
C THR A 126 -34.59 -6.30 -9.40
N ILE A 127 -33.86 -6.30 -10.51
CA ILE A 127 -33.67 -5.14 -11.38
C ILE A 127 -34.61 -5.12 -12.59
N GLY A 128 -35.16 -6.28 -12.99
CA GLY A 128 -35.92 -6.39 -14.23
C GLY A 128 -35.18 -5.75 -15.42
N ASN A 129 -35.78 -4.73 -16.03
CA ASN A 129 -35.17 -4.00 -17.14
C ASN A 129 -34.35 -2.76 -16.73
N THR A 130 -34.32 -2.37 -15.45
CA THR A 130 -33.48 -1.23 -15.05
C THR A 130 -32.00 -1.57 -15.20
N ARG A 131 -31.23 -0.57 -15.59
CA ARG A 131 -29.76 -0.63 -15.71
C ARG A 131 -29.07 0.37 -14.79
N ARG A 132 -29.84 0.99 -13.89
CA ARG A 132 -29.33 1.81 -12.80
C ARG A 132 -30.17 1.57 -11.56
N ILE A 133 -29.50 1.32 -10.43
CA ILE A 133 -30.13 1.22 -9.11
C ILE A 133 -29.51 2.21 -8.15
N ILE A 134 -30.27 2.66 -7.15
CA ILE A 134 -29.78 3.50 -6.06
C ILE A 134 -30.03 2.76 -4.75
N VAL A 135 -28.95 2.47 -4.03
CA VAL A 135 -28.99 1.86 -2.70
C VAL A 135 -28.82 2.96 -1.68
N THR A 136 -29.82 3.19 -0.82
CA THR A 136 -29.72 4.06 0.35
C THR A 136 -29.36 3.21 1.56
N TYR A 137 -28.28 3.56 2.27
CA TYR A 137 -27.72 2.72 3.30
C TYR A 137 -26.92 3.49 4.36
N THR A 138 -26.60 2.80 5.44
CA THR A 138 -25.63 3.22 6.46
C THR A 138 -24.61 2.11 6.68
N ALA A 139 -23.33 2.45 6.65
CA ALA A 139 -22.24 1.54 7.01
C ALA A 139 -22.24 1.24 8.50
N ASN A 140 -21.76 0.05 8.88
CA ASN A 140 -21.62 -0.33 10.28
C ASN A 140 -20.56 0.59 10.96
N PRO A 141 -20.78 1.08 12.21
CA PRO A 141 -19.73 1.78 12.96
C PRO A 141 -18.45 0.98 13.20
N GLN A 142 -18.52 -0.34 13.05
CA GLN A 142 -17.41 -1.29 13.09
C GLN A 142 -17.09 -1.85 11.69
N ALA A 143 -17.41 -1.14 10.61
CA ALA A 143 -17.05 -1.54 9.26
C ALA A 143 -15.53 -1.81 9.17
N ASP A 144 -15.17 -3.02 8.78
CA ASP A 144 -13.77 -3.49 8.84
C ASP A 144 -12.82 -2.67 7.95
N ALA A 145 -13.33 -2.08 6.86
CA ALA A 145 -12.54 -1.19 6.04
C ALA A 145 -12.30 0.19 6.66
N LEU A 146 -13.13 0.65 7.60
CA LEU A 146 -13.13 2.05 8.05
C LEU A 146 -12.54 2.18 9.45
N GLN A 147 -11.50 2.99 9.58
CA GLN A 147 -10.94 3.32 10.87
C GLN A 147 -11.23 4.75 11.32
N TRP A 148 -12.03 4.87 12.37
CA TRP A 148 -12.35 6.13 13.03
C TRP A 148 -11.43 6.39 14.22
N LEU A 149 -10.58 7.41 14.11
CA LEU A 149 -9.64 7.85 15.13
C LEU A 149 -10.20 9.01 15.94
N SER A 150 -10.06 8.90 17.25
CA SER A 150 -10.26 10.02 18.18
C SER A 150 -9.14 11.06 18.02
N PRO A 151 -9.35 12.31 18.44
CA PRO A 151 -8.29 13.33 18.44
C PRO A 151 -7.01 12.85 19.12
N GLN A 152 -7.08 12.08 20.21
CA GLN A 152 -5.88 11.62 20.93
C GLN A 152 -4.99 10.68 20.10
N GLN A 153 -5.54 10.07 19.05
CA GLN A 153 -4.84 9.15 18.14
C GLN A 153 -4.22 9.86 16.92
N THR A 154 -4.53 11.15 16.70
CA THR A 154 -3.95 11.95 15.60
C THR A 154 -2.68 12.66 16.05
N ALA A 155 -1.84 13.13 15.15
CA ALA A 155 -0.63 13.89 15.48
C ALA A 155 -0.98 15.25 16.11
N GLY A 156 -2.00 15.95 15.58
CA GLY A 156 -2.42 17.27 16.06
C GLY A 156 -3.16 17.26 17.41
N LYS A 157 -3.68 16.11 17.85
CA LYS A 157 -4.42 15.94 19.13
C LYS A 157 -5.73 16.73 19.27
N GLN A 158 -6.13 17.51 18.27
CA GLN A 158 -7.32 18.37 18.30
C GLN A 158 -8.50 17.81 17.52
N HIS A 159 -8.25 17.29 16.32
CA HIS A 159 -9.28 16.85 15.38
C HIS A 159 -9.27 15.32 15.21
N PRO A 160 -10.44 14.70 14.99
CA PRO A 160 -10.52 13.28 14.66
C PRO A 160 -10.03 13.02 13.24
N PHE A 161 -9.85 11.75 12.90
CA PHE A 161 -9.42 11.31 11.57
C PHE A 161 -10.15 10.04 11.16
N LEU A 162 -10.43 9.88 9.87
CA LEU A 162 -10.97 8.68 9.26
C LEU A 162 -10.04 8.27 8.12
N PHE A 163 -9.76 6.98 7.98
CA PHE A 163 -9.25 6.43 6.73
C PHE A 163 -9.84 5.06 6.45
N SER A 164 -9.82 4.66 5.18
CA SER A 164 -10.20 3.32 4.74
C SER A 164 -9.01 2.43 4.40
N GLN A 165 -9.19 1.12 4.50
CA GLN A 165 -8.35 0.08 3.89
C GLN A 165 -9.27 -0.95 3.23
N GLY A 166 -9.30 -0.99 1.90
CA GLY A 166 -10.23 -1.84 1.15
C GLY A 166 -9.72 -3.24 0.84
N GLN A 167 -8.40 -3.40 0.65
CA GLN A 167 -7.80 -4.68 0.30
C GLN A 167 -7.87 -5.67 1.47
N ALA A 168 -8.22 -6.94 1.26
CA ALA A 168 -8.60 -7.55 -0.03
C ALA A 168 -10.07 -7.28 -0.41
N ILE A 169 -11.00 -7.54 0.51
CA ILE A 169 -12.44 -7.54 0.23
C ILE A 169 -13.25 -6.78 1.28
N LEU A 170 -12.67 -5.71 1.83
CA LEU A 170 -13.26 -4.99 2.95
C LEU A 170 -14.19 -3.87 2.50
N ASN A 171 -14.09 -3.39 1.25
CA ASN A 171 -14.90 -2.26 0.79
C ASN A 171 -16.41 -2.56 0.77
N ARG A 172 -16.83 -3.83 0.68
CA ARG A 172 -18.21 -4.26 0.94
C ARG A 172 -18.76 -3.89 2.33
N SER A 173 -17.90 -3.55 3.30
CA SER A 173 -18.31 -3.10 4.64
C SER A 173 -18.79 -1.64 4.69
N TRP A 174 -18.53 -0.85 3.63
CA TRP A 174 -18.99 0.54 3.54
C TRP A 174 -19.47 0.98 2.15
N ILE A 175 -19.34 0.17 1.11
CA ILE A 175 -19.92 0.39 -0.22
C ILE A 175 -20.69 -0.87 -0.65
N PRO A 176 -22.00 -0.80 -0.92
CA PRO A 176 -22.71 -1.90 -1.54
C PRO A 176 -22.34 -1.98 -3.03
N THR A 177 -21.39 -2.86 -3.39
CA THR A 177 -20.95 -3.10 -4.78
C THR A 177 -20.53 -4.56 -4.97
N GLN A 178 -20.15 -4.95 -6.18
CA GLN A 178 -19.56 -6.26 -6.48
C GLN A 178 -18.05 -6.21 -6.21
N ASP A 179 -17.66 -6.63 -5.01
CA ASP A 179 -16.35 -6.42 -4.42
C ASP A 179 -15.39 -7.56 -4.77
N SER A 180 -14.90 -7.54 -6.01
CA SER A 180 -13.97 -8.52 -6.58
C SER A 180 -12.92 -7.80 -7.43
N PRO A 181 -11.64 -8.20 -7.39
CA PRO A 181 -10.62 -7.55 -8.20
C PRO A 181 -10.83 -7.79 -9.71
N GLY A 182 -11.56 -8.84 -10.08
CA GLY A 182 -11.99 -9.12 -11.46
C GLY A 182 -13.13 -8.24 -11.99
N ILE A 183 -13.81 -7.45 -11.14
CA ILE A 183 -14.99 -6.65 -11.51
C ILE A 183 -14.66 -5.16 -11.37
N ARG A 184 -14.05 -4.59 -12.41
CA ARG A 184 -13.58 -3.19 -12.39
C ARG A 184 -14.68 -2.18 -12.71
N GLN A 185 -14.63 -1.04 -12.03
CA GLN A 185 -15.68 -0.02 -12.04
C GLN A 185 -15.06 1.38 -12.07
N THR A 186 -15.63 2.29 -12.84
CA THR A 186 -15.37 3.72 -12.67
C THR A 186 -16.19 4.26 -11.50
N TRP A 187 -15.84 5.41 -10.93
CA TRP A 187 -16.65 5.97 -9.86
C TRP A 187 -16.61 7.49 -9.77
N THR A 188 -17.66 8.05 -9.19
CA THR A 188 -17.72 9.43 -8.72
C THR A 188 -18.15 9.45 -7.27
N ALA A 189 -17.74 10.47 -6.53
CA ALA A 189 -18.10 10.59 -5.14
C ALA A 189 -18.36 12.05 -4.75
N ARG A 190 -19.42 12.27 -3.99
CA ARG A 190 -19.68 13.46 -3.19
C ARG A 190 -19.60 13.07 -1.72
N ILE A 191 -18.62 13.62 -1.01
CA ILE A 191 -18.41 13.36 0.41
C ILE A 191 -18.70 14.61 1.22
N VAL A 192 -19.56 14.52 2.23
CA VAL A 192 -19.82 15.61 3.18
C VAL A 192 -19.08 15.34 4.48
N ALA A 193 -18.26 16.30 4.92
CA ALA A 193 -17.51 16.22 6.17
C ALA A 193 -17.63 17.51 7.00
N PRO A 194 -17.36 17.47 8.33
CA PRO A 194 -17.28 18.68 9.16
C PRO A 194 -16.30 19.71 8.60
N GLN A 195 -16.64 21.00 8.71
CA GLN A 195 -15.85 22.08 8.11
C GLN A 195 -14.34 22.11 8.47
N PRO A 196 -13.91 21.76 9.70
CA PRO A 196 -12.48 21.74 10.03
C PRO A 196 -11.66 20.66 9.31
N LEU A 197 -12.30 19.67 8.68
CA LEU A 197 -11.62 18.52 8.08
C LEU A 197 -11.61 18.62 6.56
N ASP A 198 -10.48 18.29 5.92
CA ASP A 198 -10.41 18.04 4.48
C ASP A 198 -10.61 16.54 4.19
N VAL A 199 -10.88 16.21 2.93
CA VAL A 199 -11.12 14.85 2.46
C VAL A 199 -10.23 14.60 1.25
N VAL A 200 -9.58 13.45 1.20
CA VAL A 200 -8.95 12.91 0.00
C VAL A 200 -9.54 11.55 -0.33
N MET A 201 -9.55 11.20 -1.61
CA MET A 201 -9.95 9.88 -2.10
C MET A 201 -9.00 9.40 -3.19
N SER A 202 -9.09 8.14 -3.57
CA SER A 202 -8.30 7.54 -4.67
C SER A 202 -8.77 7.96 -6.08
N GLY A 203 -9.09 9.24 -6.25
CA GLY A 203 -9.57 9.83 -7.48
C GLY A 203 -9.35 11.34 -7.52
N ILE A 204 -9.46 11.92 -8.71
CA ILE A 204 -9.15 13.34 -8.94
C ILE A 204 -10.25 14.22 -8.33
N ARG A 205 -9.86 15.19 -7.49
CA ARG A 205 -10.77 16.20 -6.93
C ARG A 205 -11.39 17.05 -8.04
N GLN A 206 -12.70 17.25 -7.96
CA GLN A 206 -13.52 17.99 -8.93
C GLN A 206 -13.88 19.36 -8.37
N GLY A 207 -13.00 20.34 -8.58
CA GLY A 207 -13.18 21.72 -8.12
C GLY A 207 -12.96 21.91 -6.61
N GLU A 208 -13.26 23.12 -6.14
CA GLU A 208 -13.12 23.49 -4.74
C GLU A 208 -14.26 22.92 -3.87
N PRO A 209 -14.00 22.62 -2.58
CA PRO A 209 -15.03 22.17 -1.65
C PRO A 209 -16.17 23.19 -1.50
N GLU A 210 -17.41 22.71 -1.54
CA GLU A 210 -18.61 23.53 -1.35
C GLU A 210 -18.92 23.68 0.15
N VAL A 211 -18.99 24.91 0.66
CA VAL A 211 -19.42 25.18 2.04
C VAL A 211 -20.95 25.07 2.14
N LEU A 212 -21.43 24.21 3.04
CA LEU A 212 -22.85 24.00 3.30
C LEU A 212 -23.33 24.91 4.44
N ALA A 213 -24.63 25.21 4.45
CA ALA A 213 -25.24 26.13 5.42
C ALA A 213 -25.16 25.66 6.90
N ASP A 214 -24.85 24.40 7.15
CA ASP A 214 -24.83 23.77 8.46
C ASP A 214 -23.41 23.54 9.03
N GLY A 215 -22.40 24.25 8.51
CA GLY A 215 -21.02 24.14 9.01
C GLY A 215 -20.30 22.86 8.56
N ARG A 216 -20.74 22.28 7.43
CA ARG A 216 -20.08 21.17 6.75
C ARG A 216 -19.55 21.61 5.39
N ARG A 217 -18.67 20.79 4.79
CA ARG A 217 -18.18 20.97 3.41
C ARG A 217 -18.48 19.72 2.58
N ALA A 218 -18.81 19.92 1.31
CA ALA A 218 -18.97 18.84 0.33
C ALA A 218 -17.81 18.82 -0.66
N PHE A 219 -17.21 17.64 -0.82
CA PHE A 219 -16.05 17.37 -1.65
C PHE A 219 -16.48 16.47 -2.80
N ARG A 220 -15.97 16.72 -4.01
CA ARG A 220 -16.31 15.92 -5.19
C ARG A 220 -15.06 15.28 -5.78
N PHE A 221 -15.16 14.02 -6.17
CA PHE A 221 -14.06 13.23 -6.74
C PHE A 221 -14.55 12.39 -7.92
N ALA A 222 -13.63 12.07 -8.83
CA ALA A 222 -13.90 11.17 -9.95
C ALA A 222 -12.70 10.27 -10.26
N MET A 223 -12.99 9.02 -10.57
CA MET A 223 -12.09 8.06 -11.19
C MET A 223 -12.72 7.60 -12.51
N ASP A 224 -12.19 8.13 -13.61
CA ASP A 224 -12.69 7.89 -14.96
C ASP A 224 -12.09 6.61 -15.60
N LYS A 225 -11.14 5.98 -14.92
CA LYS A 225 -10.55 4.68 -15.29
C LYS A 225 -11.17 3.57 -14.45
N PRO A 226 -11.52 2.40 -15.02
CA PRO A 226 -12.14 1.34 -14.27
C PRO A 226 -11.08 0.65 -13.38
N VAL A 227 -11.30 0.71 -12.08
CA VAL A 227 -10.43 0.14 -11.04
C VAL A 227 -11.16 -0.98 -10.30
N ALA A 228 -10.41 -1.90 -9.71
CA ALA A 228 -10.98 -2.87 -8.79
C ALA A 228 -11.57 -2.15 -7.56
N PRO A 229 -12.69 -2.62 -6.98
CA PRO A 229 -13.34 -1.93 -5.86
C PRO A 229 -12.46 -1.77 -4.64
N TYR A 230 -11.53 -2.70 -4.35
CA TYR A 230 -10.61 -2.60 -3.21
C TYR A 230 -9.72 -1.34 -3.24
N LEU A 231 -9.56 -0.72 -4.42
CA LEU A 231 -8.79 0.51 -4.64
C LEU A 231 -9.59 1.79 -4.39
N ILE A 232 -10.90 1.71 -4.08
CA ILE A 232 -11.68 2.87 -3.65
C ILE A 232 -11.29 3.19 -2.21
N ALA A 233 -10.70 4.36 -2.00
CA ALA A 233 -10.22 4.77 -0.69
C ALA A 233 -10.63 6.19 -0.34
N ILE A 234 -10.69 6.45 0.96
CA ILE A 234 -11.02 7.74 1.56
C ILE A 234 -10.15 7.97 2.78
N ALA A 235 -9.68 9.21 2.96
CA ALA A 235 -9.17 9.72 4.22
C ALA A 235 -9.74 11.11 4.49
N ALA A 236 -10.06 11.40 5.75
CA ALA A 236 -10.63 12.67 6.17
C ALA A 236 -10.08 13.07 7.54
N GLY A 237 -9.56 14.28 7.65
CA GLY A 237 -8.90 14.76 8.87
C GLY A 237 -8.46 16.21 8.76
N ASP A 238 -7.75 16.69 9.78
CA ASP A 238 -7.00 17.95 9.71
C ASP A 238 -5.73 17.71 8.89
N ILE A 239 -5.86 17.77 7.56
CA ILE A 239 -4.80 17.47 6.61
C ILE A 239 -4.58 18.66 5.68
N ASP A 240 -3.31 18.93 5.42
CA ASP A 240 -2.85 19.96 4.49
C ASP A 240 -2.03 19.32 3.36
N PHE A 241 -1.86 20.07 2.27
CA PHE A 241 -1.18 19.64 1.06
C PHE A 241 0.15 20.38 0.85
N ASN A 242 1.18 19.66 0.41
CA ASN A 242 2.43 20.23 -0.07
C ASN A 242 2.81 19.66 -1.46
N PRO A 243 2.91 20.49 -2.51
CA PRO A 243 3.38 20.03 -3.82
C PRO A 243 4.87 19.70 -3.77
N ILE A 244 5.26 18.57 -4.36
CA ILE A 244 6.67 18.12 -4.44
C ILE A 244 7.15 17.99 -5.89
N GLY A 245 6.25 18.16 -6.86
CA GLY A 245 6.55 18.14 -8.28
C GLY A 245 5.36 18.62 -9.13
N PRO A 246 5.48 18.57 -10.47
CA PRO A 246 4.44 19.05 -11.39
C PRO A 246 3.11 18.29 -11.29
N ARG A 247 3.15 17.01 -10.92
CA ARG A 247 1.97 16.13 -10.79
C ARG A 247 1.98 15.29 -9.51
N THR A 248 2.85 15.66 -8.58
CA THR A 248 3.10 14.93 -7.33
C THR A 248 2.98 15.86 -6.14
N GLY A 249 2.53 15.32 -5.02
CA GLY A 249 2.39 16.05 -3.77
C GLY A 249 2.11 15.12 -2.60
N VAL A 250 2.18 15.66 -1.39
CA VAL A 250 1.93 14.92 -0.17
C VAL A 250 0.91 15.63 0.70
N TRP A 251 -0.02 14.85 1.23
CA TRP A 251 -0.99 15.25 2.23
C TRP A 251 -0.55 14.69 3.59
N ALA A 252 -0.72 15.46 4.65
CA ALA A 252 -0.46 14.99 6.01
C ALA A 252 -1.11 15.94 7.02
N GLU A 253 -1.16 15.52 8.29
CA GLU A 253 -1.45 16.46 9.37
C GLU A 253 -0.39 17.59 9.39
N PRO A 254 -0.76 18.85 9.68
CA PRO A 254 0.16 19.99 9.66
C PRO A 254 1.45 19.77 10.46
N ALA A 255 1.35 19.05 11.59
CA ALA A 255 2.48 18.72 12.45
C ALA A 255 3.57 17.83 11.79
N VAL A 256 3.22 17.10 10.72
CA VAL A 256 4.10 16.13 10.04
C VAL A 256 4.42 16.55 8.59
N LEU A 257 3.60 17.43 7.99
CA LEU A 257 3.66 17.77 6.57
C LEU A 257 5.05 18.18 6.05
N ALA A 258 5.76 19.05 6.78
CA ALA A 258 7.08 19.52 6.35
C ALA A 258 8.11 18.37 6.29
N ARG A 259 8.08 17.46 7.27
CA ARG A 259 8.94 16.28 7.29
C ARG A 259 8.56 15.29 6.21
N ALA A 260 7.26 15.05 6.02
CA ALA A 260 6.75 14.18 4.98
C ALA A 260 7.22 14.66 3.60
N ALA A 261 7.03 15.95 3.28
CA ALA A 261 7.44 16.52 2.00
C ALA A 261 8.96 16.44 1.76
N ALA A 262 9.78 16.64 2.80
CA ALA A 262 11.23 16.48 2.68
C ALA A 262 11.64 15.02 2.41
N GLU A 263 10.92 14.06 2.98
CA GLU A 263 11.16 12.62 2.80
C GLU A 263 10.83 12.16 1.38
N VAL A 264 9.68 12.59 0.83
CA VAL A 264 9.19 12.14 -0.48
C VAL A 264 9.60 13.04 -1.65
N ALA A 265 10.56 13.95 -1.47
CA ALA A 265 10.91 14.94 -2.49
C ALA A 265 11.43 14.34 -3.81
N ASP A 266 11.86 13.07 -3.83
CA ASP A 266 12.32 12.39 -5.05
C ASP A 266 11.19 11.69 -5.84
N THR A 267 9.95 11.73 -5.36
CA THR A 267 8.82 11.02 -5.99
C THR A 267 8.64 11.37 -7.47
N GLU A 268 8.72 12.64 -7.88
CA GLU A 268 8.57 12.96 -9.31
C GLU A 268 9.65 12.28 -10.18
N LYS A 269 10.89 12.17 -9.68
CA LYS A 269 11.95 11.47 -10.40
C LYS A 269 11.59 10.00 -10.56
N MET A 270 11.08 9.37 -9.50
CA MET A 270 10.61 7.99 -9.56
C MET A 270 9.49 7.81 -10.61
N VAL A 271 8.51 8.73 -10.68
CA VAL A 271 7.45 8.68 -11.70
C VAL A 271 8.04 8.76 -13.11
N VAL A 272 8.98 9.69 -13.34
CA VAL A 272 9.63 9.86 -14.65
C VAL A 272 10.43 8.62 -15.06
N GLU A 273 11.21 8.03 -14.15
CA GLU A 273 11.97 6.81 -14.47
C GLU A 273 11.06 5.59 -14.67
N ALA A 274 10.02 5.44 -13.83
CA ALA A 274 9.01 4.39 -14.02
C ALA A 274 8.34 4.47 -15.40
N GLU A 275 8.02 5.69 -15.87
CA GLU A 275 7.43 5.87 -17.19
C GLU A 275 8.35 5.46 -18.34
N LYS A 276 9.66 5.73 -18.21
CA LYS A 276 10.65 5.31 -19.22
C LYS A 276 10.77 3.79 -19.29
N LEU A 277 10.70 3.12 -18.15
CA LEU A 277 10.78 1.67 -18.05
C LEU A 277 9.56 1.02 -18.70
N TYR A 278 8.35 1.27 -18.20
CA TYR A 278 7.18 0.44 -18.50
C TYR A 278 5.94 1.17 -19.05
N GLY A 279 6.12 2.39 -19.57
CA GLY A 279 5.07 3.10 -20.30
C GLY A 279 4.42 4.22 -19.48
N PRO A 280 3.44 4.95 -20.03
CA PRO A 280 2.95 6.20 -19.43
C PRO A 280 2.21 5.99 -18.10
N TYR A 281 2.27 7.00 -17.22
CA TYR A 281 1.48 7.05 -16.00
C TYR A 281 0.05 7.48 -16.31
N HIS A 282 -0.92 6.57 -16.15
CA HIS A 282 -2.29 6.74 -16.65
C HIS A 282 -3.27 7.46 -15.71
N TRP A 283 -2.86 7.83 -14.50
CA TRP A 283 -3.77 8.27 -13.43
C TRP A 283 -3.80 9.80 -13.24
N GLY A 284 -3.08 10.55 -14.07
CA GLY A 284 -3.00 12.01 -14.01
C GLY A 284 -2.02 12.50 -12.94
N ARG A 285 -2.43 12.45 -11.66
CA ARG A 285 -1.59 12.84 -10.51
C ARG A 285 -1.18 11.62 -9.69
N TYR A 286 0.00 11.69 -9.09
CA TYR A 286 0.48 10.75 -8.07
C TYR A 286 0.69 11.53 -6.77
N ASP A 287 -0.36 11.65 -5.98
CA ASP A 287 -0.28 12.23 -4.65
C ASP A 287 -0.19 11.10 -3.61
N MET A 288 0.34 11.42 -2.44
CA MET A 288 0.43 10.51 -1.29
C MET A 288 -0.23 11.15 -0.07
N ILE A 289 -0.68 10.34 0.88
CA ILE A 289 -1.06 10.79 2.21
C ILE A 289 -0.29 10.02 3.27
N VAL A 290 0.38 10.75 4.17
CA VAL A 290 0.96 10.16 5.37
C VAL A 290 -0.14 10.07 6.43
N LEU A 291 -0.55 8.84 6.72
CA LEU A 291 -1.61 8.56 7.67
C LEU A 291 -1.13 8.73 9.13
N PRO A 292 -2.07 8.80 10.09
CA PRO A 292 -1.72 8.83 11.51
C PRO A 292 -0.95 7.56 11.95
N PRO A 293 -0.19 7.62 13.06
CA PRO A 293 0.66 6.51 13.53
C PRO A 293 -0.04 5.17 13.79
N SER A 294 -1.36 5.17 13.89
CA SER A 294 -2.16 3.96 14.05
C SER A 294 -2.32 3.13 12.76
N PHE A 295 -1.87 3.62 11.60
CA PHE A 295 -1.93 2.85 10.34
C PHE A 295 -1.09 1.57 10.45
N PRO A 296 -1.71 0.37 10.27
CA PRO A 296 -1.03 -0.88 10.60
C PRO A 296 -0.13 -1.45 9.48
N TYR A 297 -0.26 -0.96 8.25
CA TYR A 297 0.46 -1.46 7.06
C TYR A 297 1.66 -0.58 6.67
N GLY A 298 2.39 -0.97 5.63
CA GLY A 298 3.47 -0.18 5.03
C GLY A 298 2.89 0.97 4.21
N GLY A 299 2.26 0.63 3.10
CA GLY A 299 1.48 1.54 2.27
C GLY A 299 0.25 0.83 1.67
N MET A 300 -0.46 1.54 0.80
CA MET A 300 -1.55 1.01 -0.02
C MET A 300 -1.64 1.85 -1.31
N GLU A 301 -1.66 1.17 -2.44
CA GLU A 301 -1.49 1.68 -3.80
C GLU A 301 -2.72 2.37 -4.41
N ASN A 302 -3.58 2.89 -3.56
CA ASN A 302 -4.78 3.62 -3.92
C ASN A 302 -4.51 4.63 -5.07
N PRO A 303 -5.09 4.45 -6.27
CA PRO A 303 -4.77 5.27 -7.43
C PRO A 303 -4.94 6.75 -7.13
N VAL A 304 -4.08 7.62 -7.67
CA VAL A 304 -4.02 9.06 -7.39
C VAL A 304 -3.58 9.42 -5.95
N MET A 305 -3.87 8.60 -4.94
CA MET A 305 -3.71 8.94 -3.52
C MET A 305 -3.13 7.77 -2.73
N THR A 306 -1.84 7.48 -2.90
CA THR A 306 -1.14 6.42 -2.16
C THR A 306 -1.20 6.67 -0.66
N PHE A 307 -1.58 5.67 0.13
CA PHE A 307 -1.57 5.78 1.60
C PHE A 307 -0.23 5.29 2.12
N LEU A 308 0.39 6.05 3.03
CA LEU A 308 1.70 5.72 3.60
C LEU A 308 1.65 5.74 5.13
N THR A 309 2.34 4.79 5.76
CA THR A 309 2.63 4.82 7.19
C THR A 309 3.51 6.02 7.55
N PRO A 310 3.41 6.65 8.73
CA PRO A 310 4.39 7.66 9.11
C PRO A 310 5.75 7.05 9.47
N THR A 311 5.84 5.72 9.63
CA THR A 311 7.09 5.06 10.06
C THR A 311 8.19 5.02 9.02
N PHE A 312 7.91 5.29 7.73
CA PHE A 312 8.96 5.39 6.71
C PHE A 312 9.71 6.73 6.76
N ILE A 313 9.19 7.75 7.45
CA ILE A 313 9.83 9.06 7.55
C ILE A 313 11.08 8.97 8.42
N ALA A 314 12.22 8.71 7.78
CA ALA A 314 13.51 8.53 8.42
C ALA A 314 14.30 9.84 8.55
N GLY A 315 13.99 10.84 7.71
CA GLY A 315 14.71 12.12 7.60
C GLY A 315 15.89 12.08 6.63
N ASP A 316 16.23 10.91 6.09
CA ASP A 316 17.35 10.68 5.16
C ASP A 316 16.92 9.95 3.87
N ARG A 317 15.61 9.73 3.67
CA ARG A 317 15.03 9.02 2.51
C ARG A 317 15.42 7.56 2.38
N SER A 318 16.02 6.96 3.42
CA SER A 318 16.50 5.58 3.37
C SER A 318 15.40 4.51 3.30
N LEU A 319 14.14 4.89 3.53
CA LEU A 319 12.97 4.01 3.49
C LEU A 319 12.00 4.35 2.35
N THR A 320 12.42 5.16 1.36
CA THR A 320 11.57 5.51 0.20
C THR A 320 11.39 4.37 -0.81
N GLY A 321 11.99 3.19 -0.59
CA GLY A 321 11.66 1.97 -1.33
C GLY A 321 10.16 1.69 -1.32
N LEU A 322 9.52 1.95 -0.17
CA LEU A 322 8.07 1.93 -0.05
C LEU A 322 7.38 2.82 -1.11
N VAL A 323 7.85 4.05 -1.34
CA VAL A 323 7.24 4.94 -2.34
C VAL A 323 7.41 4.38 -3.75
N ALA A 324 8.57 3.79 -4.06
CA ALA A 324 8.80 3.13 -5.34
C ALA A 324 7.87 1.91 -5.53
N HIS A 325 7.63 1.13 -4.48
CA HIS A 325 6.70 0.00 -4.47
C HIS A 325 5.27 0.45 -4.80
N GLU A 326 4.75 1.41 -4.04
CA GLU A 326 3.39 1.92 -4.24
C GLU A 326 3.24 2.63 -5.60
N LEU A 327 4.32 3.24 -6.12
CA LEU A 327 4.33 3.79 -7.47
C LEU A 327 4.24 2.68 -8.52
N ALA A 328 5.04 1.63 -8.40
CA ALA A 328 5.07 0.51 -9.36
C ALA A 328 3.69 -0.17 -9.51
N HIS A 329 2.91 -0.24 -8.42
CA HIS A 329 1.52 -0.71 -8.48
C HIS A 329 0.62 0.06 -9.45
N SER A 330 0.97 1.29 -9.80
CA SER A 330 0.27 2.07 -10.84
C SER A 330 0.24 1.36 -12.20
N TRP A 331 1.13 0.38 -12.42
CA TRP A 331 1.10 -0.56 -13.54
C TRP A 331 0.65 -1.97 -13.07
N SER A 332 1.35 -2.56 -12.11
CA SER A 332 1.10 -3.92 -11.60
C SER A 332 0.20 -3.92 -10.36
N GLY A 333 -1.10 -4.05 -10.57
CA GLY A 333 -2.09 -4.03 -9.49
C GLY A 333 -3.22 -3.07 -9.79
N ASN A 334 -2.90 -1.86 -10.27
CA ASN A 334 -3.91 -0.86 -10.63
C ASN A 334 -4.30 -0.95 -12.11
N LEU A 335 -3.31 -0.93 -13.01
CA LEU A 335 -3.54 -0.94 -14.46
C LEU A 335 -3.83 -2.35 -14.97
N VAL A 336 -3.05 -3.33 -14.52
CA VAL A 336 -3.29 -4.77 -14.72
C VAL A 336 -3.44 -5.38 -13.33
N THR A 337 -4.63 -5.89 -13.01
CA THR A 337 -4.97 -6.39 -11.65
C THR A 337 -5.18 -7.89 -11.73
N ASN A 338 -4.77 -8.64 -10.72
CA ASN A 338 -5.21 -10.02 -10.54
C ASN A 338 -6.75 -10.15 -10.64
N ALA A 339 -7.24 -11.17 -11.35
CA ALA A 339 -8.68 -11.39 -11.47
C ALA A 339 -9.27 -12.03 -10.19
N VAL A 340 -8.42 -12.75 -9.45
CA VAL A 340 -8.73 -13.51 -8.23
C VAL A 340 -7.58 -13.37 -7.24
N TRP A 341 -7.87 -13.47 -5.94
CA TRP A 341 -6.85 -13.33 -4.88
C TRP A 341 -5.81 -14.46 -4.87
N GLY A 342 -6.14 -15.61 -5.46
CA GLY A 342 -5.19 -16.69 -5.71
C GLY A 342 -4.02 -16.32 -6.63
N ASP A 343 -4.15 -15.21 -7.37
CA ASP A 343 -3.16 -14.67 -8.30
C ASP A 343 -2.50 -13.38 -7.77
N SER A 344 -2.50 -13.15 -6.45
CA SER A 344 -1.93 -11.93 -5.86
C SER A 344 -0.46 -11.67 -6.21
N TRP A 345 0.31 -12.70 -6.55
CA TRP A 345 1.68 -12.52 -7.02
C TRP A 345 1.79 -11.71 -8.32
N LEU A 346 0.73 -11.65 -9.15
CA LEU A 346 0.69 -10.79 -10.34
C LEU A 346 0.71 -9.31 -9.98
N ASN A 347 0.17 -8.95 -8.82
CA ASN A 347 0.27 -7.60 -8.30
C ASN A 347 1.62 -7.48 -7.57
N GLU A 348 1.78 -8.20 -6.48
CA GLU A 348 2.88 -7.97 -5.52
C GLU A 348 4.26 -8.36 -6.06
N GLY A 349 4.36 -9.51 -6.74
CA GLY A 349 5.61 -10.00 -7.28
C GLY A 349 6.11 -9.19 -8.48
N VAL A 350 5.18 -8.77 -9.34
CA VAL A 350 5.50 -7.89 -10.48
C VAL A 350 5.84 -6.49 -9.99
N THR A 351 5.12 -5.97 -9.00
CA THR A 351 5.43 -4.69 -8.34
C THR A 351 6.78 -4.73 -7.66
N SER A 352 7.09 -5.77 -6.89
CA SER A 352 8.38 -5.89 -6.19
C SER A 352 9.56 -5.96 -7.18
N TYR A 353 9.37 -6.60 -8.34
CA TYR A 353 10.35 -6.54 -9.43
C TYR A 353 10.51 -5.11 -9.97
N PHE A 354 9.40 -4.43 -10.27
CA PHE A 354 9.42 -3.08 -10.84
C PHE A 354 9.93 -2.03 -9.83
N GLU A 355 9.59 -2.15 -8.55
CA GLU A 355 10.18 -1.39 -7.45
C GLU A 355 11.70 -1.45 -7.53
N ASN A 356 12.27 -2.66 -7.57
CA ASN A 356 13.72 -2.84 -7.59
C ASN A 356 14.36 -2.20 -8.83
N ARG A 357 13.67 -2.21 -9.98
CA ARG A 357 14.09 -1.51 -11.20
C ARG A 357 14.05 0.02 -11.05
N ILE A 358 13.04 0.58 -10.39
CA ILE A 358 13.00 2.01 -10.06
C ILE A 358 14.13 2.38 -9.09
N ILE A 359 14.38 1.53 -8.08
CA ILE A 359 15.50 1.72 -7.15
C ILE A 359 16.85 1.66 -7.86
N GLU A 360 17.02 0.76 -8.83
CA GLU A 360 18.21 0.69 -9.66
C GLU A 360 18.46 1.99 -10.42
N GLU A 361 17.44 2.57 -11.05
CA GLU A 361 17.58 3.83 -11.82
C GLU A 361 17.85 5.04 -10.91
N ILE A 362 17.26 5.09 -9.72
CA ILE A 362 17.36 6.24 -8.82
C ILE A 362 18.59 6.18 -7.92
N TYR A 363 18.93 5.00 -7.41
CA TYR A 363 19.94 4.79 -6.36
C TYR A 363 21.10 3.89 -6.78
N GLY A 364 21.02 3.24 -7.94
CA GLY A 364 22.09 2.46 -8.57
C GLY A 364 22.01 0.95 -8.32
N GLU A 365 22.64 0.19 -9.23
CA GLU A 365 22.67 -1.28 -9.27
C GLU A 365 23.10 -1.92 -7.95
N LYS A 366 24.14 -1.40 -7.30
CA LYS A 366 24.60 -1.95 -6.01
C LYS A 366 23.47 -1.97 -4.96
N ARG A 367 22.66 -0.90 -4.89
CA ARG A 367 21.56 -0.82 -3.93
C ARG A 367 20.46 -1.80 -4.29
N ALA A 368 20.10 -1.89 -5.58
CA ALA A 368 19.08 -2.82 -6.07
C ALA A 368 19.47 -4.28 -5.81
N GLU A 369 20.72 -4.67 -6.06
CA GLU A 369 21.23 -6.02 -5.80
C GLU A 369 21.20 -6.38 -4.29
N GLN A 370 21.52 -5.43 -3.43
CA GLN A 370 21.46 -5.63 -1.97
C GLN A 370 20.02 -5.85 -1.48
N GLU A 371 19.07 -5.08 -1.99
CA GLU A 371 17.65 -5.27 -1.68
C GLU A 371 17.15 -6.63 -2.18
N ALA A 372 17.49 -7.00 -3.42
CA ALA A 372 17.13 -8.30 -3.96
C ALA A 372 17.76 -9.47 -3.18
N ALA A 373 18.98 -9.29 -2.65
CA ALA A 373 19.62 -10.26 -1.77
C ALA A 373 18.92 -10.42 -0.42
N LEU A 374 18.39 -9.34 0.16
CA LEU A 374 17.58 -9.41 1.38
C LEU A 374 16.25 -10.11 1.14
N SER A 375 15.52 -9.72 0.09
CA SER A 375 14.28 -10.38 -0.34
C SER A 375 14.49 -11.88 -0.55
N PHE A 376 15.56 -12.27 -1.24
CA PHE A 376 15.85 -13.68 -1.48
C PHE A 376 16.12 -14.46 -0.19
N ALA A 377 16.81 -13.85 0.78
CA ALA A 377 17.06 -14.47 2.08
C ALA A 377 15.75 -14.72 2.87
N GLU A 378 14.74 -13.85 2.77
CA GLU A 378 13.43 -14.08 3.39
C GLU A 378 12.66 -15.21 2.70
N ILE A 379 12.84 -15.42 1.39
CA ILE A 379 12.32 -16.63 0.71
C ILE A 379 12.95 -17.88 1.32
N GLU A 380 14.27 -17.94 1.43
CA GLU A 380 14.98 -19.11 1.95
C GLU A 380 14.60 -19.42 3.40
N LYS A 381 14.48 -18.38 4.22
CA LYS A 381 14.00 -18.51 5.60
C LYS A 381 12.58 -19.07 5.65
N THR A 382 11.67 -18.51 4.87
CA THR A 382 10.28 -18.99 4.80
C THR A 382 10.24 -20.46 4.38
N LEU A 383 10.99 -20.84 3.34
CA LEU A 383 11.07 -22.23 2.87
C LEU A 383 11.68 -23.18 3.90
N ALA A 384 12.63 -22.72 4.71
CA ALA A 384 13.19 -23.49 5.82
C ALA A 384 12.18 -23.70 6.95
N GLU A 385 11.32 -22.71 7.22
CA GLU A 385 10.28 -22.76 8.25
C GLU A 385 9.10 -23.65 7.86
N VAL A 386 8.59 -23.52 6.63
CA VAL A 386 7.35 -24.21 6.19
C VAL A 386 7.63 -25.49 5.37
N GLY A 387 8.83 -25.64 4.83
CA GLY A 387 9.25 -26.75 3.98
C GLY A 387 9.04 -26.49 2.48
N ASN A 388 10.00 -26.92 1.66
CA ASN A 388 10.03 -26.69 0.20
C ASN A 388 8.83 -27.26 -0.58
N SER A 389 8.19 -28.32 -0.08
CA SER A 389 7.05 -28.96 -0.74
C SER A 389 5.69 -28.47 -0.23
N ALA A 390 5.66 -27.47 0.65
CA ALA A 390 4.42 -26.94 1.19
C ALA A 390 3.61 -26.24 0.08
N PRO A 391 2.32 -26.55 -0.12
CA PRO A 391 1.50 -25.96 -1.18
C PRO A 391 1.45 -24.43 -1.15
N GLY A 392 1.50 -23.82 0.04
CA GLY A 392 1.54 -22.38 0.24
C GLY A 392 2.80 -21.69 -0.32
N THR A 393 3.78 -22.43 -0.82
CA THR A 393 5.00 -21.87 -1.44
C THR A 393 4.92 -21.76 -2.96
N ALA A 394 3.83 -22.22 -3.59
CA ALA A 394 3.52 -21.88 -4.99
C ALA A 394 3.15 -20.40 -5.13
N LEU A 395 3.24 -19.82 -6.33
CA LEU A 395 2.81 -18.43 -6.55
C LEU A 395 1.29 -18.33 -6.77
N HIS A 396 0.72 -19.30 -7.48
CA HIS A 396 -0.73 -19.42 -7.67
C HIS A 396 -1.38 -20.29 -6.59
N HIS A 397 -2.44 -19.79 -5.97
CA HIS A 397 -3.24 -20.49 -4.99
C HIS A 397 -4.68 -20.69 -5.49
N PRO A 398 -5.08 -21.91 -5.90
CA PRO A 398 -6.36 -22.13 -6.57
C PRO A 398 -7.59 -21.91 -5.68
N ASP A 399 -7.44 -22.01 -4.36
CA ASP A 399 -8.49 -21.76 -3.39
C ASP A 399 -8.57 -20.29 -2.92
N GLY A 400 -7.68 -19.43 -3.43
CA GLY A 400 -7.59 -18.04 -3.00
C GLY A 400 -7.05 -17.86 -1.57
N THR A 401 -6.44 -18.90 -1.00
CA THR A 401 -5.80 -18.78 0.32
C THR A 401 -4.57 -17.88 0.25
N GLU A 402 -4.30 -17.20 1.36
CA GLU A 402 -3.01 -16.52 1.53
C GLU A 402 -1.90 -17.58 1.47
N GLY A 403 -0.89 -17.34 0.63
CA GLY A 403 0.31 -18.20 0.56
C GLY A 403 1.05 -18.25 1.90
N ALA A 404 2.20 -18.93 1.93
CA ALA A 404 3.02 -19.12 3.13
C ALA A 404 3.72 -17.83 3.63
N GLY A 405 3.16 -16.65 3.35
CA GLY A 405 3.62 -15.34 3.77
C GLY A 405 3.98 -14.41 2.61
N SER A 406 4.31 -13.17 2.96
CA SER A 406 4.70 -12.12 2.01
C SER A 406 5.91 -12.52 1.16
N ALA A 407 6.87 -13.27 1.72
CA ALA A 407 8.05 -13.70 0.97
C ALA A 407 7.73 -14.55 -0.27
N ILE A 408 6.61 -15.28 -0.27
CA ILE A 408 6.20 -16.06 -1.43
C ILE A 408 5.52 -15.17 -2.47
N VAL A 409 4.53 -14.37 -2.06
CA VAL A 409 3.74 -13.57 -3.00
C VAL A 409 4.57 -12.43 -3.62
N TYR A 410 5.42 -11.79 -2.81
CA TYR A 410 6.26 -10.65 -3.19
C TYR A 410 7.62 -11.12 -3.71
N ASP A 411 8.45 -11.69 -2.82
CA ASP A 411 9.87 -11.91 -3.12
C ASP A 411 10.09 -13.05 -4.12
N LYS A 412 9.39 -14.19 -3.99
CA LYS A 412 9.48 -15.28 -4.99
C LYS A 412 8.93 -14.82 -6.35
N GLY A 413 7.89 -13.99 -6.36
CA GLY A 413 7.37 -13.37 -7.59
C GLY A 413 8.41 -12.46 -8.25
N ALA A 414 9.08 -11.60 -7.49
CA ALA A 414 10.16 -10.76 -8.02
C ALA A 414 11.37 -11.58 -8.50
N ALA A 415 11.76 -12.62 -7.75
CA ALA A 415 12.84 -13.53 -8.11
C ALA A 415 12.54 -14.31 -9.40
N PHE A 416 11.27 -14.66 -9.63
CA PHE A 416 10.81 -15.24 -10.89
C PHE A 416 11.09 -14.27 -12.05
N LEU A 417 10.64 -13.03 -11.95
CA LEU A 417 10.84 -12.04 -13.01
C LEU A 417 12.31 -11.70 -13.24
N ARG A 418 13.14 -11.54 -12.18
CA ARG A 418 14.59 -11.37 -12.32
C ARG A 418 15.26 -12.57 -13.00
N THR A 419 14.82 -13.79 -12.67
CA THR A 419 15.35 -15.01 -13.32
C THR A 419 15.02 -15.01 -14.81
N LEU A 420 13.79 -14.62 -15.19
CA LEU A 420 13.41 -14.48 -16.59
C LEU A 420 14.22 -13.39 -17.30
N GLU A 421 14.35 -12.22 -16.69
CA GLU A 421 15.14 -11.11 -17.23
C GLU A 421 16.57 -11.54 -17.54
N HIS A 422 17.23 -12.22 -16.60
CA HIS A 422 18.58 -12.72 -16.78
C HIS A 422 18.66 -13.78 -17.89
N ALA A 423 17.71 -14.72 -17.92
CA ALA A 423 17.69 -15.79 -18.91
C ALA A 423 17.44 -15.29 -20.34
N VAL A 424 16.59 -14.27 -20.50
CA VAL A 424 16.18 -13.77 -21.82
C VAL A 424 16.93 -12.52 -22.29
N GLY A 425 17.61 -11.83 -21.38
CA GLY A 425 18.23 -10.53 -21.57
C GLY A 425 17.26 -9.37 -21.30
N ARG A 426 17.75 -8.37 -20.55
CA ARG A 426 16.98 -7.22 -20.06
C ARG A 426 16.21 -6.47 -21.14
N GLU A 427 16.84 -6.12 -22.26
CA GLU A 427 16.17 -5.36 -23.34
C GLU A 427 14.90 -6.09 -23.85
N ARG A 428 14.98 -7.41 -24.01
CA ARG A 428 13.85 -8.23 -24.44
C ARG A 428 12.79 -8.34 -23.35
N PHE A 429 13.21 -8.51 -22.10
CA PHE A 429 12.30 -8.61 -20.97
C PHE A 429 11.53 -7.30 -20.76
N ASP A 430 12.22 -6.16 -20.78
CA ASP A 430 11.61 -4.83 -20.62
C ASP A 430 10.63 -4.52 -21.74
N ALA A 431 11.00 -4.82 -22.98
CA ALA A 431 10.10 -4.68 -24.12
C ALA A 431 8.84 -5.54 -23.97
N TRP A 432 8.97 -6.77 -23.45
CA TRP A 432 7.83 -7.65 -23.20
C TRP A 432 6.95 -7.13 -22.05
N LEU A 433 7.53 -6.76 -20.91
CA LEU A 433 6.77 -6.33 -19.72
C LEU A 433 6.03 -5.02 -19.98
N ARG A 434 6.65 -4.06 -20.68
CA ARG A 434 5.97 -2.86 -21.17
C ARG A 434 4.78 -3.20 -22.06
N GLN A 435 4.96 -4.10 -23.03
CA GLN A 435 3.86 -4.53 -23.91
C GLN A 435 2.78 -5.31 -23.17
N TRP A 436 3.12 -6.03 -22.10
CA TRP A 436 2.15 -6.70 -21.24
C TRP A 436 1.21 -5.68 -20.59
N PHE A 437 1.76 -4.62 -19.99
CA PHE A 437 0.96 -3.54 -19.43
C PHE A 437 0.11 -2.83 -20.50
N ASP A 438 0.68 -2.53 -21.67
CA ASP A 438 -0.06 -1.90 -22.77
C ASP A 438 -1.23 -2.78 -23.26
N ARG A 439 -1.02 -4.10 -23.42
CA ARG A 439 -2.06 -5.03 -23.90
C ARG A 439 -3.20 -5.23 -22.92
N HIS A 440 -2.89 -5.23 -21.63
CA HIS A 440 -3.83 -5.56 -20.56
C HIS A 440 -4.28 -4.34 -19.75
N ALA A 441 -4.00 -3.14 -20.25
CA ALA A 441 -4.38 -1.88 -19.60
C ALA A 441 -5.86 -1.83 -19.24
N PHE A 442 -6.13 -1.58 -17.95
CA PHE A 442 -7.46 -1.51 -17.33
C PHE A 442 -8.25 -2.84 -17.35
N GLN A 443 -7.56 -3.97 -17.44
CA GLN A 443 -8.16 -5.30 -17.45
C GLN A 443 -7.71 -6.12 -16.23
N PRO A 444 -8.55 -7.06 -15.76
CA PRO A 444 -8.09 -8.12 -14.88
C PRO A 444 -7.23 -9.15 -15.64
N ALA A 445 -6.35 -9.85 -14.95
CA ALA A 445 -5.45 -10.88 -15.49
C ALA A 445 -5.34 -12.09 -14.55
N THR A 446 -5.11 -13.27 -15.10
CA THR A 446 -4.86 -14.50 -14.34
C THR A 446 -3.45 -15.02 -14.53
N SER A 447 -3.01 -15.91 -13.63
CA SER A 447 -1.74 -16.65 -13.78
C SER A 447 -1.66 -17.40 -15.11
N ALA A 448 -2.79 -17.94 -15.60
CA ALA A 448 -2.83 -18.62 -16.89
C ALA A 448 -2.61 -17.65 -18.07
N MET A 449 -3.11 -16.42 -17.98
CA MET A 449 -2.93 -15.41 -19.02
C MET A 449 -1.47 -14.97 -19.15
N ILE A 450 -0.81 -14.61 -18.04
CA ILE A 450 0.59 -14.17 -18.10
C ILE A 450 1.51 -15.31 -18.54
N LEU A 451 1.23 -16.55 -18.11
CA LEU A 451 1.94 -17.73 -18.58
C LEU A 451 1.82 -17.87 -20.09
N ALA A 452 0.59 -17.83 -20.63
CA ALA A 452 0.37 -17.95 -22.06
C ALA A 452 1.03 -16.82 -22.85
N ASP A 453 1.02 -15.60 -22.32
CA ASP A 453 1.67 -14.44 -22.96
C ASP A 453 3.20 -14.58 -22.95
N MET A 454 3.81 -15.05 -21.86
CA MET A 454 5.24 -15.38 -21.80
C MET A 454 5.61 -16.50 -22.78
N GLU A 455 4.83 -17.59 -22.83
CA GLU A 455 5.06 -18.72 -23.74
C GLU A 455 4.98 -18.31 -25.22
N THR A 456 4.11 -17.36 -25.55
CA THR A 456 3.85 -16.95 -26.95
C THR A 456 4.66 -15.74 -27.40
N ARG A 457 5.10 -14.87 -26.48
CA ARG A 457 5.68 -13.55 -26.83
C ARG A 457 7.03 -13.26 -26.18
N LEU A 458 7.36 -13.88 -25.06
CA LEU A 458 8.68 -13.74 -24.45
C LEU A 458 9.65 -14.79 -24.98
N ALA A 459 9.20 -16.06 -25.00
CA ALA A 459 9.96 -17.17 -25.55
C ALA A 459 9.98 -17.13 -27.09
N ARG A 460 11.16 -17.35 -27.68
CA ARG A 460 11.37 -17.40 -29.15
C ARG A 460 11.25 -18.80 -29.73
N SER A 461 11.27 -19.83 -28.90
CA SER A 461 11.15 -21.22 -29.32
C SER A 461 10.60 -22.10 -28.19
N PRO A 462 10.06 -23.29 -28.50
CA PRO A 462 9.65 -24.27 -27.50
C PRO A 462 10.78 -24.68 -26.54
N ALA A 463 12.02 -24.75 -27.03
CA ALA A 463 13.19 -25.08 -26.21
C ALA A 463 13.52 -23.99 -25.19
N GLU A 464 13.41 -22.71 -25.59
CA GLU A 464 13.55 -21.58 -24.66
C GLU A 464 12.39 -21.54 -23.65
N ALA A 465 11.15 -21.74 -24.09
CA ALA A 465 10.01 -21.82 -23.17
C ALA A 465 10.19 -22.91 -22.11
N GLN A 466 10.75 -24.07 -22.49
CA GLN A 466 11.07 -25.14 -21.56
C GLN A 466 12.19 -24.75 -20.58
N SER A 467 13.23 -24.04 -21.00
CA SER A 467 14.33 -23.61 -20.12
C SER A 467 13.91 -22.54 -19.12
N LEU A 468 12.89 -21.73 -19.44
CA LEU A 468 12.33 -20.72 -18.54
C LEU A 468 11.52 -21.34 -17.38
N ARG A 469 11.05 -22.59 -17.52
CA ARG A 469 10.30 -23.30 -16.47
C ARG A 469 9.07 -22.53 -15.95
N LEU A 470 8.40 -21.79 -16.84
CA LEU A 470 7.32 -20.85 -16.49
C LEU A 470 6.21 -21.48 -15.64
N ARG A 471 5.73 -22.67 -16.03
CA ARG A 471 4.71 -23.40 -15.27
C ARG A 471 5.18 -23.81 -13.87
N GLU A 472 6.44 -24.20 -13.72
CA GLU A 472 6.99 -24.62 -12.43
C GLU A 472 7.10 -23.45 -11.48
N TRP A 473 7.52 -22.28 -11.97
CA TRP A 473 7.55 -21.05 -11.18
C TRP A 473 6.19 -20.69 -10.58
N ILE A 474 5.14 -20.76 -11.41
CA ILE A 474 3.80 -20.31 -11.04
C ILE A 474 3.08 -21.34 -10.16
N TYR A 475 3.08 -22.61 -10.56
CA TYR A 475 2.19 -23.62 -9.99
C TYR A 475 2.87 -24.63 -9.06
N SER A 476 4.20 -24.70 -9.04
CA SER A 476 4.92 -25.64 -8.16
C SER A 476 5.37 -24.98 -6.84
N PRO A 477 5.31 -25.73 -5.72
CA PRO A 477 5.97 -25.38 -4.47
C PRO A 477 7.50 -25.19 -4.62
N GLY A 478 8.09 -24.44 -3.69
CA GLY A 478 9.54 -24.25 -3.59
C GLY A 478 10.12 -23.35 -4.69
N LEU A 479 11.44 -23.39 -4.85
CA LEU A 479 12.15 -22.66 -5.91
C LEU A 479 12.52 -23.61 -7.06
N PRO A 480 12.24 -23.24 -8.33
CA PRO A 480 12.71 -24.00 -9.48
C PRO A 480 14.23 -24.05 -9.58
N ALA A 481 14.76 -25.08 -10.24
CA ALA A 481 16.20 -25.30 -10.35
C ALA A 481 16.95 -24.22 -11.17
N ASN A 482 16.24 -23.41 -11.97
CA ASN A 482 16.83 -22.32 -12.76
C ASN A 482 16.86 -20.97 -12.02
N VAL A 483 16.49 -20.93 -10.73
CA VAL A 483 16.46 -19.70 -9.94
C VAL A 483 17.79 -18.94 -10.00
N LEU A 484 17.72 -17.68 -10.39
CA LEU A 484 18.83 -16.75 -10.24
C LEU A 484 18.99 -16.43 -8.75
N ARG A 485 20.15 -16.79 -8.21
CA ARG A 485 20.53 -16.46 -6.84
C ARG A 485 21.30 -15.15 -6.83
N PRO A 486 21.02 -14.23 -5.90
CA PRO A 486 21.83 -13.03 -5.70
C PRO A 486 23.29 -13.38 -5.43
N ASP A 487 24.20 -12.46 -5.77
CA ASP A 487 25.62 -12.63 -5.46
C ASP A 487 25.81 -12.82 -3.95
N PRO A 488 26.42 -13.93 -3.48
CA PRO A 488 26.75 -14.11 -2.07
C PRO A 488 27.54 -12.94 -1.49
N ALA A 489 28.33 -12.25 -2.32
CA ALA A 489 29.16 -11.12 -1.93
C ALA A 489 28.40 -9.80 -1.71
N ALA A 490 27.09 -9.73 -1.98
CA ALA A 490 26.28 -8.51 -1.86
C ALA A 490 26.40 -7.82 -0.48
N PHE A 491 26.67 -8.60 0.57
CA PHE A 491 26.85 -8.12 1.94
C PHE A 491 28.17 -8.56 2.60
N ASP A 492 29.14 -9.10 1.88
CA ASP A 492 30.38 -9.64 2.45
C ASP A 492 31.12 -8.61 3.32
N ALA A 493 31.19 -7.36 2.86
CA ALA A 493 31.84 -6.28 3.60
C ALA A 493 31.13 -6.00 4.95
N VAL A 494 29.81 -6.11 5.00
CA VAL A 494 29.00 -5.90 6.21
C VAL A 494 29.14 -7.10 7.14
N ASP A 495 29.09 -8.30 6.59
CA ASP A 495 29.22 -9.56 7.34
C ASP A 495 30.60 -9.68 7.97
N GLN A 496 31.66 -9.35 7.22
CA GLN A 496 33.03 -9.29 7.73
C GLN A 496 33.15 -8.23 8.83
N ALA A 497 32.53 -7.07 8.68
CA ALA A 497 32.55 -6.04 9.70
C ALA A 497 31.83 -6.46 10.99
N ALA A 498 30.73 -7.22 10.90
CA ALA A 498 30.06 -7.81 12.05
C ALA A 498 30.91 -8.88 12.75
N ALA A 499 31.59 -9.75 11.99
CA ALA A 499 32.53 -10.73 12.53
C ALA A 499 33.75 -10.07 13.20
N ASP A 500 34.26 -9.00 12.60
CA ASP A 500 35.33 -8.17 13.16
C ASP A 500 34.91 -7.52 14.47
N TYR A 501 33.70 -6.95 14.53
CA TYR A 501 33.14 -6.42 15.78
C TYR A 501 33.07 -7.53 16.85
N ALA A 502 32.52 -8.69 16.51
CA ALA A 502 32.35 -9.82 17.43
C ALA A 502 33.69 -10.30 18.02
N SER A 503 34.76 -10.34 17.21
CA SER A 503 36.09 -10.80 17.63
C SER A 503 36.88 -9.76 18.42
N LYS A 504 36.68 -8.46 18.16
CA LYS A 504 37.47 -7.36 18.74
C LYS A 504 36.79 -6.69 19.94
N ARG A 505 35.50 -6.95 20.20
CA ARG A 505 34.71 -6.29 21.26
C ARG A 505 35.26 -6.46 22.68
N SER A 506 35.95 -7.57 22.98
CA SER A 506 36.52 -7.84 24.30
C SER A 506 37.84 -7.10 24.56
N ALA A 507 38.50 -6.58 23.51
CA ALA A 507 39.71 -5.75 23.63
C ALA A 507 39.39 -4.29 24.03
N VAL A 508 38.12 -3.99 24.31
CA VAL A 508 37.62 -2.71 24.84
C VAL A 508 38.12 -2.54 26.28
N THR A 509 39.41 -2.27 26.40
CA THR A 509 39.99 -1.62 27.57
C THR A 509 39.83 -0.12 27.39
N SER A 510 39.67 0.59 28.51
CA SER A 510 39.20 1.97 28.69
C SER A 510 40.04 3.09 28.04
N THR A 511 40.67 2.87 26.88
CA THR A 511 41.50 3.85 26.18
C THR A 511 40.93 4.25 24.82
N PRO A 512 40.97 5.55 24.44
CA PRO A 512 40.44 6.06 23.17
C PRO A 512 41.04 5.43 21.89
N ALA A 513 42.20 4.77 21.98
CA ALA A 513 42.89 4.14 20.85
C ALA A 513 42.31 2.75 20.49
N GLY A 514 41.99 1.90 21.48
CA GLY A 514 41.24 0.65 21.26
C GLY A 514 39.77 0.90 20.88
N MET A 515 39.27 2.09 21.23
CA MET A 515 37.93 2.59 20.94
C MET A 515 37.70 2.99 19.46
N ARG A 516 38.75 3.00 18.63
CA ARG A 516 38.72 3.40 17.21
C ARG A 516 38.64 2.20 16.24
N THR A 517 38.82 0.97 16.72
CA THR A 517 39.07 -0.23 15.89
C THR A 517 37.95 -1.27 15.90
N THR A 518 36.83 -1.01 16.57
CA THR A 518 35.76 -2.01 16.77
C THR A 518 34.48 -1.74 15.98
N THR A 519 34.16 -0.48 15.65
CA THR A 519 32.95 -0.14 14.86
C THR A 519 33.28 0.11 13.38
N PRO A 520 32.39 -0.26 12.43
CA PRO A 520 32.69 -0.13 11.00
C PRO A 520 32.88 1.33 10.56
N ALA A 521 34.04 1.67 10.00
CA ALA A 521 34.30 3.02 9.46
C ALA A 521 33.33 3.41 8.32
N ALA A 522 32.84 2.40 7.59
CA ALA A 522 31.90 2.56 6.48
C ALA A 522 30.44 2.77 6.92
N TRP A 523 30.12 2.75 8.23
CA TRP A 523 28.74 2.84 8.74
C TRP A 523 27.93 3.98 8.12
N ARG A 524 28.52 5.18 8.01
CA ARG A 524 27.82 6.36 7.46
C ARG A 524 27.60 6.29 5.94
N SER A 525 28.40 5.50 5.23
CA SER A 525 28.24 5.26 3.79
C SER A 525 27.35 4.07 3.48
N TRP A 526 26.99 3.28 4.49
CA TRP A 526 26.11 2.15 4.34
C TRP A 526 24.66 2.58 4.17
N SER A 527 23.99 1.91 3.24
CA SER A 527 22.56 1.98 3.11
C SER A 527 21.87 1.43 4.37
N SER A 528 20.57 1.74 4.55
CA SER A 528 19.86 1.26 5.75
C SER A 528 19.82 -0.27 5.82
N ALA A 529 19.74 -0.95 4.68
CA ALA A 529 19.80 -2.42 4.60
C ALA A 529 21.11 -2.98 5.17
N GLU A 530 22.24 -2.39 4.78
CA GLU A 530 23.56 -2.77 5.28
C GLU A 530 23.69 -2.49 6.79
N ARG A 531 23.17 -1.34 7.26
CA ARG A 531 23.15 -0.98 8.68
C ARG A 531 22.29 -1.96 9.51
N GLN A 532 21.10 -2.30 9.04
CA GLN A 532 20.20 -3.27 9.68
C GLN A 532 20.84 -4.67 9.72
N ARG A 533 21.47 -5.12 8.62
CA ARG A 533 22.15 -6.42 8.56
C ARG A 533 23.31 -6.49 9.56
N PHE A 534 24.09 -5.42 9.69
CA PHE A 534 25.13 -5.35 10.71
C PHE A 534 24.53 -5.50 12.11
N LEU A 535 23.49 -4.72 12.46
CA LEU A 535 22.83 -4.79 13.77
C LEU A 535 22.21 -6.15 14.06
N ALA A 536 21.73 -6.85 13.03
CA ALA A 536 21.18 -8.20 13.16
C ALA A 536 22.26 -9.28 13.39
N LYS A 537 23.50 -9.05 12.94
CA LYS A 537 24.59 -10.05 12.98
C LYS A 537 25.60 -9.85 14.11
N ILE A 538 25.63 -8.70 14.77
CA ILE A 538 26.47 -8.51 15.96
C ILE A 538 25.99 -9.38 17.14
N PRO A 539 26.87 -9.72 18.09
CA PRO A 539 26.48 -10.48 19.28
C PRO A 539 25.33 -9.83 20.04
N ARG A 540 24.36 -10.65 20.49
CA ARG A 540 23.20 -10.18 21.26
C ARG A 540 23.52 -9.88 22.72
N GLU A 541 24.50 -10.56 23.32
CA GLU A 541 24.93 -10.32 24.71
C GLU A 541 26.10 -9.33 24.76
N LEU A 542 25.81 -8.11 25.24
CA LEU A 542 26.73 -6.99 25.30
C LEU A 542 26.71 -6.35 26.69
N SER A 543 27.87 -5.99 27.21
CA SER A 543 28.01 -5.20 28.43
C SER A 543 27.51 -3.77 28.23
N THR A 544 27.16 -3.10 29.34
CA THR A 544 26.79 -1.66 29.34
C THR A 544 27.84 -0.78 28.67
N ALA A 545 29.14 -1.12 28.80
CA ALA A 545 30.22 -0.37 28.18
C ALA A 545 30.26 -0.58 26.66
N GLU A 546 30.06 -1.80 26.17
CA GLU A 546 29.98 -2.10 24.73
C GLU A 546 28.78 -1.39 24.10
N LEU A 547 27.60 -1.45 24.70
CA LEU A 547 26.38 -0.80 24.21
C LEU A 547 26.54 0.72 24.11
N ARG A 548 27.10 1.35 25.17
CA ARG A 548 27.37 2.79 25.17
C ARG A 548 28.31 3.18 24.03
N LEU A 549 29.39 2.43 23.82
CA LEU A 549 30.34 2.72 22.76
C LEU A 549 29.77 2.50 21.36
N LEU A 550 28.96 1.45 21.19
CA LEU A 550 28.26 1.19 19.95
C LEU A 550 27.34 2.37 19.60
N ASP A 551 26.56 2.85 20.56
CA ASP A 551 25.67 4.01 20.39
C ASP A 551 26.44 5.30 20.10
N GLU A 552 27.43 5.66 20.93
CA GLU A 552 28.25 6.86 20.76
C GLU A 552 28.95 6.93 19.39
N ARG A 553 29.35 5.77 18.83
CA ARG A 553 30.05 5.69 17.54
C ARG A 553 29.12 5.69 16.33
N LEU A 554 28.03 4.96 16.41
CA LEU A 554 27.14 4.72 15.28
C LEU A 554 25.92 5.67 15.26
N GLY A 555 25.64 6.35 16.37
CA GLY A 555 24.53 7.28 16.52
C GLY A 555 23.17 6.60 16.57
N LEU A 556 23.08 5.39 17.12
CA LEU A 556 21.90 4.53 17.06
C LEU A 556 20.69 5.11 17.81
N SER A 557 20.92 5.80 18.93
CA SER A 557 19.88 6.45 19.72
C SER A 557 19.37 7.76 19.11
N THR A 558 20.08 8.27 18.11
CA THR A 558 19.76 9.54 17.42
C THR A 558 19.31 9.36 15.97
N THR A 559 19.27 8.12 15.48
CA THR A 559 18.81 7.84 14.12
C THR A 559 17.32 8.18 13.99
N GLY A 560 16.96 8.81 12.87
CA GLY A 560 15.55 9.02 12.50
C GLY A 560 14.93 7.79 11.84
N ASN A 561 15.74 6.81 11.41
CA ASN A 561 15.28 5.60 10.78
C ASN A 561 14.67 4.64 11.81
N ASN A 562 13.36 4.41 11.72
CA ASN A 562 12.62 3.60 12.69
C ASN A 562 13.00 2.11 12.67
N GLU A 563 13.47 1.56 11.55
CA GLU A 563 13.93 0.16 11.47
C GLU A 563 15.25 -0.01 12.23
N GLU A 564 16.20 0.91 12.03
CA GLU A 564 17.49 0.91 12.75
C GLU A 564 17.31 1.19 14.24
N LEU A 565 16.47 2.19 14.58
CA LEU A 565 16.16 2.53 15.96
C LEU A 565 15.47 1.36 16.68
N PHE A 566 14.55 0.66 16.02
CA PHE A 566 13.92 -0.53 16.55
C PHE A 566 14.94 -1.62 16.89
N LEU A 567 15.85 -1.96 15.95
CA LEU A 567 16.88 -3.00 16.18
C LEU A 567 17.81 -2.62 17.33
N TRP A 568 18.18 -1.34 17.43
CA TRP A 568 18.95 -0.82 18.55
C TRP A 568 18.21 -0.94 19.88
N LEU A 569 16.96 -0.46 19.95
CA LEU A 569 16.15 -0.51 21.16
C LEU A 569 15.95 -1.96 21.60
N GLN A 570 15.68 -2.87 20.68
CA GLN A 570 15.52 -4.29 20.99
C GLN A 570 16.81 -4.86 21.61
N LEU A 571 17.96 -4.67 20.96
CA LEU A 571 19.26 -5.09 21.47
C LEU A 571 19.57 -4.49 22.86
N ALA A 572 19.33 -3.19 23.02
CA ALA A 572 19.62 -2.49 24.27
C ALA A 572 18.73 -2.98 25.43
N LEU A 573 17.45 -3.20 25.18
CA LEU A 573 16.50 -3.66 26.19
C LEU A 573 16.73 -5.13 26.58
N GLU A 574 17.07 -6.01 25.64
CA GLU A 574 17.52 -7.40 25.93
C GLU A 574 18.73 -7.44 26.88
N ASN A 575 19.56 -6.39 26.88
CA ASN A 575 20.72 -6.27 27.77
C ASN A 575 20.46 -5.37 28.99
N ARG A 576 19.21 -5.04 29.28
CA ARG A 576 18.80 -4.17 30.41
C ARG A 576 19.53 -2.83 30.44
N TYR A 577 19.78 -2.26 29.26
CA TYR A 577 20.50 -1.01 29.13
C TYR A 577 19.60 0.18 29.49
N GLU A 578 19.67 0.60 30.76
CA GLU A 578 18.83 1.66 31.35
C GLU A 578 18.74 2.94 30.49
N PRO A 579 19.81 3.45 29.85
CA PRO A 579 19.72 4.65 29.01
C PRO A 579 18.78 4.53 27.80
N ALA A 580 18.45 3.31 27.34
CA ALA A 580 17.51 3.11 26.25
C ALA A 580 16.04 3.22 26.70
N VAL A 581 15.72 3.09 28.00
CA VAL A 581 14.33 3.06 28.49
C VAL A 581 13.55 4.34 28.16
N PRO A 582 14.07 5.57 28.40
CA PRO A 582 13.36 6.79 28.01
C PRO A 582 13.17 6.92 26.49
N LEU A 583 14.12 6.42 25.70
CA LEU A 583 14.02 6.42 24.24
C LEU A 583 12.96 5.44 23.75
N ALA A 584 12.91 4.22 24.32
CA ALA A 584 11.88 3.25 24.05
C ALA A 584 10.48 3.78 24.38
N GLU A 585 10.32 4.49 25.51
CA GLU A 585 9.04 5.12 25.87
C GLU A 585 8.60 6.18 24.86
N ARG A 586 9.52 7.03 24.38
CA ARG A 586 9.21 8.01 23.33
C ARG A 586 8.83 7.33 22.02
N PHE A 587 9.64 6.38 21.56
CA PHE A 587 9.39 5.62 20.34
C PHE A 587 8.03 4.91 20.36
N LEU A 588 7.71 4.21 21.46
CA LEU A 588 6.42 3.52 21.64
C LEU A 588 5.24 4.49 21.79
N THR A 589 5.46 5.75 22.13
CA THR A 589 4.42 6.79 22.15
C THR A 589 4.12 7.32 20.75
N GLU A 590 5.14 7.39 19.89
CA GLU A 590 5.05 7.98 18.54
C GLU A 590 4.67 6.96 17.47
N VAL A 591 4.97 5.68 17.67
CA VAL A 591 4.77 4.61 16.68
C VAL A 591 3.65 3.65 17.09
N GLY A 592 2.68 3.41 16.20
CA GLY A 592 1.58 2.47 16.42
C GLY A 592 1.65 1.17 15.60
N ARG A 593 2.66 1.03 14.72
CA ARG A 593 2.82 -0.14 13.85
C ARG A 593 3.18 -1.38 14.66
N ARG A 594 2.32 -2.41 14.59
CA ARG A 594 2.46 -3.66 15.36
C ARG A 594 3.85 -4.31 15.23
N LYS A 595 4.46 -4.23 14.04
CA LYS A 595 5.81 -4.75 13.74
C LYS A 595 6.87 -4.28 14.75
N PHE A 596 6.78 -3.04 15.23
CA PHE A 596 7.73 -2.48 16.19
C PHE A 596 7.21 -2.58 17.62
N VAL A 597 5.92 -2.27 17.81
CA VAL A 597 5.32 -2.14 19.13
C VAL A 597 5.27 -3.48 19.87
N ALA A 598 4.76 -4.54 19.22
CA ALA A 598 4.58 -5.83 19.89
C ALA A 598 5.91 -6.47 20.32
N PRO A 599 6.96 -6.54 19.46
CA PRO A 599 8.23 -7.11 19.87
C PRO A 599 8.93 -6.32 20.99
N LEU A 600 8.90 -4.99 20.99
CA LEU A 600 9.52 -4.22 22.09
C LEU A 600 8.82 -4.43 23.43
N PHE A 601 7.48 -4.54 23.45
CA PHE A 601 6.78 -4.92 24.67
C PHE A 601 7.09 -6.36 25.09
N GLN A 602 7.21 -7.29 24.14
CA GLN A 602 7.62 -8.66 24.43
C GLN A 602 9.02 -8.70 25.05
N THR A 603 10.01 -8.02 24.45
CA THR A 603 11.37 -7.89 24.97
C THR A 603 11.38 -7.36 26.41
N LEU A 604 10.63 -6.30 26.70
CA LEU A 604 10.53 -5.80 28.09
C LEU A 604 9.87 -6.81 29.04
N MET A 605 8.85 -7.52 28.59
CA MET A 605 8.16 -8.52 29.42
C MET A 605 9.05 -9.74 29.73
N ASP A 606 9.91 -10.12 28.79
CA ASP A 606 10.86 -11.23 28.92
C ASP A 606 11.96 -10.93 29.94
N GLU A 607 12.29 -9.65 30.17
CA GLU A 607 13.27 -9.21 31.18
C GLU A 607 12.73 -9.17 32.64
N GLY A 608 11.65 -9.89 32.91
CA GLY A 608 11.18 -10.22 34.26
C GLY A 608 11.04 -9.02 35.19
N ALA A 609 11.65 -9.09 36.37
CA ALA A 609 11.50 -8.08 37.43
C ALA A 609 11.99 -6.68 37.04
N TRP A 610 12.91 -6.57 36.07
CA TRP A 610 13.38 -5.28 35.57
C TRP A 610 12.42 -4.71 34.50
N GLY A 611 12.09 -5.51 33.49
CA GLY A 611 11.35 -5.01 32.32
C GLY A 611 9.82 -4.99 32.46
N GLN A 612 9.21 -5.91 33.22
CA GLN A 612 7.74 -5.96 33.35
C GLN A 612 7.13 -4.68 33.96
N PRO A 613 7.68 -4.07 35.01
CA PRO A 613 7.17 -2.79 35.52
C PRO A 613 7.27 -1.66 34.49
N ILE A 614 8.37 -1.64 33.70
CA ILE A 614 8.59 -0.67 32.63
C ILE A 614 7.56 -0.85 31.52
N ALA A 615 7.38 -2.08 31.02
CA ALA A 615 6.38 -2.41 30.01
C ALA A 615 4.97 -1.97 30.43
N ARG A 616 4.54 -2.33 31.66
CA ARG A 616 3.21 -1.97 32.18
C ARG A 616 3.02 -0.46 32.29
N ARG A 617 4.03 0.28 32.77
CA ARG A 617 4.00 1.75 32.87
C ARG A 617 3.85 2.39 31.49
N ILE A 618 4.73 2.03 30.54
CA ILE A 618 4.71 2.57 29.17
C ILE A 618 3.37 2.22 28.51
N TYR A 619 2.94 0.96 28.59
CA TYR A 619 1.71 0.52 27.95
C TYR A 619 0.46 1.22 28.50
N THR A 620 0.39 1.46 29.81
CA THR A 620 -0.73 2.22 30.40
C THR A 620 -0.87 3.60 29.77
N LYS A 621 0.24 4.25 29.45
CA LYS A 621 0.29 5.57 28.81
C LYS A 621 0.00 5.51 27.31
N THR A 622 0.52 4.51 26.59
CA THR A 622 0.43 4.45 25.12
C THR A 622 -0.80 3.70 24.60
N ARG A 623 -1.39 2.80 25.40
CA ARG A 623 -2.55 1.96 25.02
C ARG A 623 -3.73 2.73 24.41
N PRO A 624 -4.14 3.91 24.91
CA PRO A 624 -5.23 4.69 24.29
C PRO A 624 -4.91 5.19 22.87
N GLY A 625 -3.63 5.36 22.54
CA GLY A 625 -3.18 5.85 21.24
C GLY A 625 -3.11 4.77 20.15
N TYR A 626 -3.05 3.49 20.52
CA TYR A 626 -2.89 2.41 19.55
C TYR A 626 -4.16 2.01 18.80
N HIS A 627 -3.96 1.50 17.59
CA HIS A 627 -4.97 0.78 16.82
C HIS A 627 -5.52 -0.42 17.61
N ALA A 628 -6.78 -0.80 17.35
CA ALA A 628 -7.41 -1.98 17.97
C ALA A 628 -6.60 -3.28 17.77
N VAL A 629 -6.16 -3.58 16.54
CA VAL A 629 -5.22 -4.66 16.20
C VAL A 629 -3.94 -4.64 17.06
N THR A 630 -3.16 -3.55 17.04
CA THR A 630 -1.92 -3.44 17.84
C THR A 630 -2.22 -3.62 19.33
N ARG A 631 -3.26 -2.95 19.84
CA ARG A 631 -3.71 -3.06 21.23
C ARG A 631 -4.13 -4.49 21.59
N GLY A 632 -4.83 -5.20 20.71
CA GLY A 632 -5.24 -6.58 20.95
C GLY A 632 -4.04 -7.52 21.09
N THR A 633 -3.04 -7.38 20.22
CA THR A 633 -1.78 -8.13 20.34
C THR A 633 -1.03 -7.79 21.63
N VAL A 634 -0.85 -6.50 21.95
CA VAL A 634 -0.08 -6.07 23.12
C VAL A 634 -0.81 -6.34 24.44
N ASP A 635 -2.15 -6.29 24.46
CA ASP A 635 -2.96 -6.73 25.59
C ASP A 635 -2.64 -8.20 25.92
N GLY A 636 -2.52 -9.05 24.90
CA GLY A 636 -2.12 -10.45 25.03
C GLY A 636 -0.69 -10.66 25.54
N ILE A 637 0.18 -9.65 25.45
CA ILE A 637 1.57 -9.68 25.92
C ILE A 637 1.66 -9.13 27.36
N VAL A 638 1.16 -7.91 27.58
CA VAL A 638 1.38 -7.13 28.81
C VAL A 638 0.32 -7.43 29.87
N LEU A 639 -0.93 -7.72 29.49
CA LEU A 639 -2.04 -7.88 30.43
C LEU A 639 -2.33 -9.33 30.82
N LYS A 640 -1.66 -10.32 30.22
CA LYS A 640 -1.75 -11.71 30.70
C LYS A 640 -1.36 -11.75 32.18
N LYS A 641 -2.28 -12.24 33.01
CA LYS A 641 -1.97 -12.70 34.36
C LYS A 641 -1.31 -14.06 34.20
N GLY A 642 -0.10 -14.20 34.75
CA GLY A 642 0.57 -15.49 34.88
C GLY A 642 -0.21 -16.45 35.75
#